data_AF-A0AAF0IVN5-F1
#
_entry.id   AF-A0AAF0IVN5-F1
#
_cell.length_a   1.000
_cell.length_b   1.000
_cell.length_c   1.000
_cell.angle_alpha   90.00
_cell.angle_beta   90.00
_cell.angle_gamma   90.00
#
_symmetry.space_group_name_H-M   'P 1'
#
loop_
_entity.id
_entity.type
_entity.pdbx_description
1 polymer ?
#
loop_
_entity_poly.entity_id
_entity_poly.type
_entity_poly.pdbx_seq_one_letter_code
_entity_poly.pdbx_strand_id
1 'polypeptide(L)'
;MGRKAEVQRIALERLMGPEMLGTAEKDVHFTDAKVCRNFLCGTCPHDLFSNTKMDLGPCPKSHLPRYKELYDAAVERGETFPQIISDFQRNIHIFVTDMDRKISANRRRLEQTPEEMERFNAMMRDINEIEEAITAATTEMESLGEQGRVEESLKELEKVDALKSEREEKEKELQTLQENSGASGHQKLRVCDVCGAYLSILDSDRRLADHFSGKMHMGYQRLRDLLYMRQMVEHVRARWKAPESVTGTTVTRPVVLPPSEDAAFPRLTEVQLQRLFGDGAASTLPGDVYDALVEMEHLYAGGTESQRRGAWAIVELLRRVAGPPQRDNTRKEDVDTSLDEDAGYLAGMSDSSSRQPSAARRRPFAPHDVFAAIEKNDVFAAIEKNDVDRIMAIRDTHFELLLGADQNDSTGPSGMRTPLEYAISLGPKYHRVCLFLVGALSRYVNHMPDGQPLSEMQLIVLRKVRTNLKLAIDQSLLRDDTSLVASYLQVLVMAEGMAWLSKSVKNVAYEVEAWANRKLQQGGVVPQPIQTAHDAISLFLTSHLRMRRQKERVVVAAVDDYVANATGDLVLLALWTRLAPVPSEVPLYAFARDERCTALFLEFVSSQRGAPPSGPAAKLWRLAERIETALQSGLHTPTSAERLTILSQILRS
;
A
#
# COMPACT_ATOMS: atom_id res chain seq x y z
N MET A 1 2.19 29.00 53.63
CA MET A 1 3.16 29.44 52.59
C MET A 1 4.29 28.43 52.31
N GLY A 2 4.56 27.42 53.15
CA GLY A 2 5.75 26.55 53.01
C GLY A 2 5.81 25.60 51.80
N ARG A 3 4.72 24.94 51.38
CA ARG A 3 4.81 23.96 50.26
C ARG A 3 5.09 24.58 48.90
N LYS A 4 4.55 25.77 48.62
CA LYS A 4 4.83 26.48 47.35
C LYS A 4 6.28 26.99 47.32
N ALA A 5 6.76 27.54 48.43
CA ALA A 5 8.15 27.97 48.56
C ALA A 5 9.13 26.79 48.46
N GLU A 6 8.80 25.63 49.02
CA GLU A 6 9.63 24.42 48.92
C GLU A 6 9.61 23.83 47.50
N VAL A 7 8.46 23.80 46.82
CA VAL A 7 8.39 23.39 45.41
C VAL A 7 9.16 24.37 44.51
N GLN A 8 9.09 25.67 44.80
CA GLN A 8 9.89 26.69 44.10
C GLN A 8 11.38 26.53 44.39
N ARG A 9 11.77 26.22 45.63
CA ARG A 9 13.16 25.94 46.02
C ARG A 9 13.69 24.70 45.30
N ILE A 10 12.93 23.61 45.28
CA ILE A 10 13.28 22.36 44.56
C ILE A 10 13.36 22.60 43.04
N ALA A 11 12.47 23.41 42.48
CA ALA A 11 12.52 23.77 41.06
C ALA A 11 13.74 24.64 40.74
N LEU A 12 14.07 25.60 41.60
CA LEU A 12 15.25 26.46 41.47
C LEU A 12 16.55 25.65 41.63
N GLU A 13 16.59 24.73 42.59
CA GLU A 13 17.69 23.80 42.83
C GLU A 13 17.88 22.83 41.65
N ARG A 14 16.79 22.41 40.99
CA ARG A 14 16.85 21.65 39.73
C ARG A 14 17.37 22.46 38.55
N LEU A 15 17.10 23.77 38.49
CA LEU A 15 17.52 24.65 37.40
C LEU A 15 18.97 25.11 37.53
N MET A 16 19.41 25.41 38.76
CA MET A 16 20.70 26.06 39.02
C MET A 16 21.74 25.12 39.69
N GLY A 17 21.32 23.95 40.15
CA GLY A 17 22.11 23.04 40.96
C GLY A 17 22.22 23.48 42.43
N PRO A 18 22.52 22.55 43.36
CA PRO A 18 22.67 22.86 44.79
C PRO A 18 23.87 23.78 45.10
N GLU A 19 24.80 23.95 44.16
CA GLU A 19 26.04 24.72 44.34
C GLU A 19 25.82 26.25 44.41
N MET A 20 24.81 26.78 43.69
CA MET A 20 24.43 28.19 43.79
C MET A 20 23.64 28.52 45.08
N LEU A 21 23.26 27.51 45.87
CA LEU A 21 22.58 27.65 47.17
C LEU A 21 23.51 27.46 48.38
N GLY A 22 24.83 27.34 48.17
CA GLY A 22 25.84 27.45 49.24
C GLY A 22 26.28 26.15 49.90
N THR A 23 25.88 24.98 49.39
CA THR A 23 26.45 23.69 49.80
C THR A 23 27.39 23.19 48.70
N ALA A 24 28.68 23.42 48.89
CA ALA A 24 29.73 23.06 47.94
C ALA A 24 29.93 21.54 47.85
N GLU A 25 29.73 20.97 46.66
CA GLU A 25 30.48 19.82 46.19
C GLU A 25 30.91 20.07 44.74
N LYS A 26 32.21 20.33 44.56
CA LYS A 26 33.03 20.32 43.32
C LYS A 26 32.25 20.32 41.98
N ASP A 27 32.40 21.40 41.19
CA ASP A 27 32.01 21.49 39.77
C ASP A 27 32.28 20.18 39.02
N VAL A 28 31.25 19.34 38.91
CA VAL A 28 31.30 18.05 38.20
C VAL A 28 31.22 18.34 36.71
N HIS A 29 32.17 17.84 35.91
CA HIS A 29 32.13 18.05 34.47
C HIS A 29 31.09 17.10 33.83
N PHE A 30 30.47 17.49 32.71
CA PHE A 30 29.42 16.66 32.08
C PHE A 30 29.91 15.28 31.61
N THR A 31 31.23 15.06 31.57
CA THR A 31 31.87 13.78 31.25
C THR A 31 31.90 12.79 32.43
N ASP A 32 31.59 13.23 33.65
CA ASP A 32 31.65 12.39 34.84
C ASP A 32 30.59 11.29 34.85
N ALA A 33 30.94 10.14 35.44
CA ALA A 33 30.08 8.97 35.49
C ALA A 33 28.78 9.17 36.29
N LYS A 34 28.72 10.21 37.14
CA LYS A 34 27.53 10.61 37.92
C LYS A 34 26.48 11.34 37.07
N VAL A 35 26.84 11.81 35.87
CA VAL A 35 25.93 12.49 34.95
C VAL A 35 25.26 11.48 34.01
N CYS A 36 23.96 11.66 33.78
CA CYS A 36 23.24 10.74 32.91
C CYS A 36 23.55 11.00 31.43
N ARG A 37 24.34 10.10 30.83
CA ARG A 37 24.67 10.11 29.40
C ARG A 37 23.42 10.13 28.50
N ASN A 38 22.34 9.45 28.92
CA ASN A 38 21.10 9.40 28.14
C ASN A 38 20.32 10.72 28.17
N PHE A 39 20.42 11.47 29.27
CA PHE A 39 19.83 12.79 29.39
C PHE A 39 20.58 13.83 28.55
N LEU A 40 21.92 13.75 28.50
CA LEU A 40 22.76 14.60 27.66
C LEU A 40 22.45 14.45 26.17
N CYS A 41 22.34 13.21 25.68
CA CYS A 41 22.09 12.94 24.25
C CYS A 41 20.63 13.12 23.80
N GLY A 42 19.71 13.55 24.67
CA GLY A 42 18.34 13.87 24.27
C GLY A 42 17.31 13.59 25.35
N THR A 43 16.99 12.32 25.56
CA THR A 43 15.95 11.87 26.51
C THR A 43 16.33 10.58 27.21
N CYS A 44 16.26 10.60 28.54
CA CYS A 44 16.49 9.42 29.37
C CYS A 44 15.24 8.54 29.47
N PRO A 45 15.34 7.20 29.30
CA PRO A 45 14.20 6.29 29.46
C PRO A 45 13.50 6.36 30.81
N HIS A 46 14.24 6.65 31.90
CA HIS A 46 13.67 6.80 33.25
C HIS A 46 12.69 7.98 33.36
N ASP A 47 12.99 9.10 32.71
CA ASP A 47 12.10 10.26 32.71
C ASP A 47 10.93 10.06 31.75
N LEU A 48 11.21 9.44 30.60
CA LEU A 48 10.27 9.22 29.52
C LEU A 48 9.10 8.32 29.94
N PHE A 49 9.39 7.28 30.72
CA PHE A 49 8.41 6.30 31.19
C PHE A 49 7.97 6.51 32.64
N SER A 50 8.24 7.68 33.22
CA SER A 50 7.79 8.03 34.57
C SER A 50 6.26 7.98 34.68
N ASN A 51 5.76 7.35 35.75
CA ASN A 51 4.33 7.11 36.00
C ASN A 51 3.64 6.28 34.90
N THR A 52 4.36 5.35 34.27
CA THR A 52 3.79 4.40 33.30
C THR A 52 3.98 2.96 33.75
N LYS A 53 3.42 2.01 33.02
CA LYS A 53 3.61 0.57 33.30
C LYS A 53 5.07 0.10 33.14
N MET A 54 5.90 0.88 32.44
CA MET A 54 7.33 0.65 32.27
C MET A 54 8.20 1.57 33.14
N ASP A 55 7.65 2.11 34.22
CA ASP A 55 8.39 3.01 35.10
C ASP A 55 9.55 2.28 35.80
N LEU A 56 10.76 2.80 35.59
CA LEU A 56 12.01 2.28 36.16
C LEU A 56 12.38 3.00 37.47
N GLY A 57 11.54 3.93 37.93
CA GLY A 57 11.82 4.81 39.06
C GLY A 57 12.77 5.95 38.71
N PRO A 58 13.11 6.80 39.70
CA PRO A 58 13.98 7.95 39.50
C PRO A 58 15.35 7.50 38.99
N CYS A 59 15.91 8.25 38.04
CA CYS A 59 17.20 7.90 37.47
C CYS A 59 18.29 7.92 38.56
N PRO A 60 19.16 6.90 38.63
CA PRO A 60 20.28 6.88 39.59
C PRO A 60 21.39 7.89 39.24
N LYS A 61 21.30 8.55 38.08
CA LYS A 61 22.26 9.53 37.57
C LYS A 61 21.63 10.92 37.52
N SER A 62 22.46 11.96 37.62
CA SER A 62 21.99 13.35 37.64
C SER A 62 21.46 13.81 36.28
N HIS A 63 20.29 14.46 36.30
CA HIS A 63 19.58 15.07 35.15
C HIS A 63 19.54 16.61 35.28
N LEU A 64 20.64 17.23 35.69
CA LEU A 64 20.70 18.70 35.81
C LEU A 64 20.76 19.35 34.41
N PRO A 65 19.88 20.32 34.09
CA PRO A 65 19.87 20.99 32.78
C PRO A 65 21.19 21.67 32.41
N ARG A 66 21.90 22.22 33.41
CA ARG A 66 23.22 22.84 33.24
C ARG A 66 24.22 21.92 32.52
N TYR A 67 24.24 20.62 32.81
CA TYR A 67 25.16 19.69 32.14
C TYR A 67 24.80 19.46 30.68
N LYS A 68 23.52 19.54 30.33
CA LYS A 68 23.05 19.42 28.97
C LYS A 68 23.45 20.65 28.15
N GLU A 69 23.28 21.84 28.69
CA GLU A 69 23.70 23.10 28.04
C GLU A 69 25.22 23.12 27.77
N LEU A 70 26.03 22.65 28.74
CA LEU A 70 27.48 22.53 28.55
C LEU A 70 27.86 21.51 27.48
N TYR A 71 27.14 20.39 27.41
CA TYR A 71 27.34 19.37 26.38
C TYR A 71 26.94 19.89 24.99
N ASP A 72 25.77 20.53 24.88
CA ASP A 72 25.27 21.10 23.63
C ASP A 72 26.24 22.19 23.12
N ALA A 73 26.71 23.08 23.99
CA ALA A 73 27.72 24.10 23.65
C ALA A 73 29.09 23.50 23.26
N ALA A 74 29.47 22.33 23.79
CA ALA A 74 30.68 21.62 23.37
C ALA A 74 30.49 20.98 21.98
N VAL A 75 29.32 20.42 21.71
CA VAL A 75 28.97 19.86 20.39
C VAL A 75 28.89 20.95 19.33
N GLU A 76 28.34 22.13 19.64
CA GLU A 76 28.30 23.30 18.76
C GLU A 76 29.71 23.82 18.42
N ARG A 77 30.65 23.72 19.37
CA ARG A 77 32.08 24.02 19.13
C ARG A 77 32.80 22.96 18.29
N GLY A 78 32.11 21.89 17.88
CA GLY A 78 32.64 20.81 17.07
C GLY A 78 33.36 19.71 17.86
N GLU A 79 33.29 19.74 19.19
CA GLU A 79 33.83 18.67 20.03
C GLU A 79 32.91 17.44 19.96
N THR A 80 33.48 16.26 19.73
CA THR A 80 32.70 15.02 19.65
C THR A 80 33.06 14.08 20.79
N PHE A 81 32.04 13.45 21.39
CA PHE A 81 32.21 12.54 22.54
C PHE A 81 31.68 11.13 22.20
N PRO A 82 32.46 10.30 21.48
CA PRO A 82 32.00 9.00 20.98
C PRO A 82 31.53 8.03 22.07
N GLN A 83 32.10 8.09 23.27
CA GLN A 83 31.75 7.18 24.36
C GLN A 83 30.35 7.46 24.94
N ILE A 84 30.02 8.74 25.15
CA ILE A 84 28.69 9.17 25.63
C ILE A 84 27.62 8.77 24.60
N ILE A 85 27.96 8.97 23.32
CA ILE A 85 27.16 8.63 22.15
C ILE A 85 26.91 7.10 22.11
N SER A 86 27.96 6.28 22.12
CA SER A 86 27.86 4.82 22.04
C SER A 86 27.08 4.21 23.20
N ASP A 87 27.30 4.71 24.43
CA ASP A 87 26.56 4.26 25.60
C ASP A 87 25.07 4.59 25.51
N PHE A 88 24.72 5.78 25.01
CA PHE A 88 23.33 6.14 24.74
C PHE A 88 22.69 5.20 23.71
N GLN A 89 23.35 4.95 22.58
CA GLN A 89 22.87 4.03 21.55
C GLN A 89 22.62 2.63 22.09
N ARG A 90 23.60 2.07 22.83
CA ARG A 90 23.48 0.74 23.41
C ARG A 90 22.28 0.66 24.35
N ASN A 91 22.12 1.65 25.22
CA ASN A 91 21.00 1.70 26.16
C ASN A 91 19.65 1.74 25.44
N ILE A 92 19.47 2.65 24.47
CA ILE A 92 18.21 2.80 23.74
C ILE A 92 17.91 1.55 22.91
N HIS A 93 18.92 0.97 22.27
CA HIS A 93 18.78 -0.25 21.47
C HIS A 93 18.26 -1.43 22.31
N ILE A 94 18.71 -1.58 23.55
CA ILE A 94 18.19 -2.61 24.47
C ILE A 94 16.68 -2.41 24.70
N PHE A 95 16.25 -1.18 25.02
CA PHE A 95 14.83 -0.89 25.26
C PHE A 95 13.94 -1.14 24.04
N VAL A 96 14.41 -0.79 22.83
CA VAL A 96 13.66 -1.03 21.59
C VAL A 96 13.62 -2.52 21.25
N THR A 97 14.75 -3.22 21.39
CA THR A 97 14.82 -4.68 21.13
C THR A 97 13.90 -5.46 22.07
N ASP A 98 13.85 -5.09 23.36
CA ASP A 98 12.96 -5.74 24.33
C ASP A 98 11.49 -5.48 23.99
N MET A 99 11.16 -4.28 23.49
CA MET A 99 9.82 -3.98 23.01
C MET A 99 9.47 -4.76 21.73
N ASP A 100 10.39 -4.87 20.78
CA ASP A 100 10.19 -5.65 19.54
C ASP A 100 10.00 -7.15 19.83
N ARG A 101 10.73 -7.70 20.80
CA ARG A 101 10.51 -9.06 21.30
C ARG A 101 9.10 -9.22 21.87
N LYS A 102 8.64 -8.25 22.65
CA LYS A 102 7.29 -8.24 23.22
C LYS A 102 6.21 -8.11 22.15
N ILE A 103 6.39 -7.25 21.15
CA ILE A 103 5.48 -7.11 20.00
C ILE A 103 5.39 -8.44 19.26
N SER A 104 6.53 -9.07 18.97
CA SER A 104 6.59 -10.36 18.28
C SER A 104 5.90 -11.47 19.07
N ALA A 105 6.12 -11.53 20.39
CA ALA A 105 5.44 -12.49 21.25
C ALA A 105 3.92 -12.26 21.30
N ASN A 106 3.48 -11.00 21.37
CA ASN A 106 2.06 -10.66 21.38
C ASN A 106 1.39 -10.92 20.02
N ARG A 107 2.09 -10.72 18.90
CA ARG A 107 1.63 -11.08 17.55
C ARG A 107 1.48 -12.59 17.42
N ARG A 108 2.48 -13.37 17.85
CA ARG A 108 2.40 -14.85 17.86
C ARG A 108 1.27 -15.42 18.73
N ARG A 109 0.84 -14.69 19.76
CA ARG A 109 -0.33 -15.06 20.58
C ARG A 109 -1.67 -14.78 19.89
N LEU A 110 -1.69 -13.89 18.90
CA LEU A 110 -2.88 -13.55 18.12
C LEU A 110 -2.94 -14.30 16.79
N GLU A 111 -1.79 -14.61 16.21
CA GLU A 111 -1.66 -15.48 15.05
C GLU A 111 -2.09 -16.90 15.44
N GLN A 112 -3.11 -17.44 14.77
CA GLN A 112 -3.45 -18.86 14.87
C GLN A 112 -2.23 -19.68 14.48
N THR A 113 -1.92 -20.72 15.26
CA THR A 113 -0.77 -21.56 14.92
C THR A 113 -1.04 -22.27 13.59
N PRO A 114 -0.01 -22.50 12.76
CA PRO A 114 -0.18 -23.24 11.52
C PRO A 114 -0.74 -24.65 11.77
N GLU A 115 -0.44 -25.26 12.92
CA GLU A 115 -0.99 -26.56 13.33
C GLU A 115 -2.49 -26.52 13.61
N GLU A 116 -3.00 -25.45 14.25
CA GLU A 116 -4.45 -25.26 14.44
C GLU A 116 -5.17 -25.01 13.13
N MET A 117 -4.55 -24.25 12.22
CA MET A 117 -5.06 -24.03 10.86
C MET A 117 -5.08 -25.33 10.04
N GLU A 118 -4.05 -26.15 10.13
CA GLU A 118 -3.98 -27.47 9.50
C GLU A 118 -5.04 -28.43 10.04
N ARG A 119 -5.26 -28.44 11.36
CA ARG A 119 -6.34 -29.21 12.00
C ARG A 119 -7.72 -28.74 11.55
N PHE A 120 -7.94 -27.43 11.49
CA PHE A 120 -9.19 -26.87 10.97
C PHE A 120 -9.42 -27.27 9.51
N ASN A 121 -8.40 -27.14 8.66
CA ASN A 121 -8.47 -27.52 7.25
C ASN A 121 -8.59 -29.03 7.02
N ALA A 122 -8.07 -29.87 7.92
CA ALA A 122 -8.26 -31.32 7.88
C ALA A 122 -9.71 -31.67 8.24
N MET A 123 -10.23 -31.09 9.32
CA MET A 123 -11.58 -31.35 9.79
C MET A 123 -12.65 -30.83 8.80
N MET A 124 -12.40 -29.71 8.12
CA MET A 124 -13.21 -29.25 6.98
C MET A 124 -13.20 -30.22 5.80
N ARG A 125 -12.05 -30.87 5.52
CA ARG A 125 -11.96 -31.89 4.46
C ARG A 125 -12.75 -33.14 4.83
N ASP A 126 -12.62 -33.62 6.06
CA ASP A 126 -13.38 -34.76 6.57
C ASP A 126 -14.90 -34.52 6.45
N ILE A 127 -15.38 -33.31 6.80
CA ILE A 127 -16.80 -32.95 6.66
C ILE A 127 -17.26 -32.99 5.20
N ASN A 128 -16.46 -32.44 4.28
CA ASN A 128 -16.79 -32.47 2.85
C ASN A 128 -16.80 -33.90 2.29
N GLU A 129 -15.87 -34.76 2.72
CA GLU A 129 -15.84 -36.18 2.32
C GLU A 129 -17.09 -36.93 2.83
N ILE A 130 -17.52 -36.66 4.06
CA ILE A 130 -18.76 -37.23 4.62
C ILE A 130 -19.99 -36.68 3.87
N GLU A 131 -20.03 -35.41 3.51
CA GLU A 131 -21.11 -34.82 2.71
C GLU A 131 -21.19 -35.45 1.31
N GLU A 132 -20.06 -35.65 0.64
CA GLU A 132 -20.01 -36.36 -0.64
C GLU A 132 -20.52 -37.81 -0.49
N ALA A 133 -20.14 -38.52 0.57
CA ALA A 133 -20.63 -39.87 0.85
C ALA A 133 -22.15 -39.90 1.14
N ILE A 134 -22.68 -38.91 1.87
CA ILE A 134 -24.13 -38.76 2.10
C ILE A 134 -24.84 -38.56 0.77
N THR A 135 -24.35 -37.66 -0.10
CA THR A 135 -24.98 -37.42 -1.40
C THR A 135 -25.00 -38.68 -2.27
N ALA A 136 -23.89 -39.41 -2.34
CA ALA A 136 -23.82 -40.67 -3.07
C ALA A 136 -24.82 -41.71 -2.53
N ALA A 137 -24.84 -41.94 -1.21
CA ALA A 137 -25.76 -42.88 -0.58
C ALA A 137 -27.24 -42.47 -0.75
N THR A 138 -27.55 -41.17 -0.73
CA THR A 138 -28.92 -40.69 -1.00
C THR A 138 -29.35 -40.93 -2.44
N THR A 139 -28.45 -40.78 -3.43
CA THR A 139 -28.79 -41.07 -4.84
C THR A 139 -29.00 -42.56 -5.09
N GLU A 140 -28.24 -43.44 -4.42
CA GLU A 140 -28.42 -44.88 -4.50
C GLU A 140 -29.74 -45.32 -3.84
N MET A 141 -30.06 -44.75 -2.68
CA MET A 141 -31.35 -44.94 -1.99
C MET A 141 -32.54 -44.54 -2.88
N GLU A 142 -32.46 -43.41 -3.57
CA GLU A 142 -33.49 -42.93 -4.51
C GLU A 142 -33.65 -43.91 -5.69
N SER A 143 -32.55 -44.37 -6.29
CA SER A 143 -32.60 -45.32 -7.41
C SER A 143 -33.20 -46.68 -7.02
N LEU A 144 -32.86 -47.21 -5.84
CA LEU A 144 -33.46 -48.44 -5.32
C LEU A 144 -34.95 -48.27 -4.99
N GLY A 145 -35.34 -47.07 -4.56
CA GLY A 145 -36.73 -46.67 -4.36
C GLY A 145 -37.54 -46.67 -5.66
N GLU A 146 -36.99 -46.10 -6.74
CA GLU A 146 -37.62 -46.10 -8.07
C GLU A 146 -37.78 -47.51 -8.66
N GLN A 147 -36.85 -48.41 -8.36
CA GLN A 147 -36.90 -49.82 -8.77
C GLN A 147 -37.89 -50.66 -7.93
N GLY A 148 -38.51 -50.08 -6.90
CA GLY A 148 -39.44 -50.78 -6.01
C GLY A 148 -38.78 -51.76 -5.03
N ARG A 149 -37.45 -51.70 -4.86
CA ARG A 149 -36.68 -52.56 -3.94
C ARG A 149 -36.66 -51.95 -2.54
N VAL A 150 -37.83 -51.95 -1.89
CA VAL A 150 -38.08 -51.25 -0.62
C VAL A 150 -37.17 -51.73 0.51
N GLU A 151 -36.95 -53.04 0.65
CA GLU A 151 -36.11 -53.60 1.73
C GLU A 151 -34.64 -53.17 1.64
N GLU A 152 -34.13 -52.93 0.43
CA GLU A 152 -32.74 -52.51 0.22
C GLU A 152 -32.58 -51.00 0.34
N SER A 153 -33.57 -50.24 -0.15
CA SER A 153 -33.64 -48.79 0.07
C SER A 153 -33.68 -48.44 1.56
N LEU A 154 -34.38 -49.22 2.38
CA LEU A 154 -34.39 -49.04 3.85
C LEU A 154 -33.02 -49.31 4.50
N LYS A 155 -32.21 -50.23 3.97
CA LYS A 155 -30.85 -50.48 4.47
C LYS A 155 -29.89 -49.35 4.08
N GLU A 156 -30.04 -48.77 2.89
CA GLU A 156 -29.26 -47.59 2.49
C GLU A 156 -29.65 -46.35 3.29
N LEU A 157 -30.93 -46.19 3.66
CA LEU A 157 -31.39 -45.11 4.53
C LEU A 157 -30.71 -45.16 5.92
N GLU A 158 -30.56 -46.35 6.51
CA GLU A 158 -29.87 -46.52 7.79
C GLU A 158 -28.39 -46.07 7.72
N LYS A 159 -27.71 -46.32 6.59
CA LYS A 159 -26.34 -45.83 6.36
C LYS A 159 -26.28 -44.31 6.19
N VAL A 160 -27.26 -43.73 5.48
CA VAL A 160 -27.38 -42.27 5.32
C VAL A 160 -27.57 -41.61 6.69
N ASP A 161 -28.41 -42.17 7.56
CA ASP A 161 -28.65 -41.64 8.90
C ASP A 161 -27.43 -41.77 9.81
N ALA A 162 -26.65 -42.85 9.68
CA ALA A 162 -25.36 -43.01 10.36
C ALA A 162 -24.34 -41.94 9.91
N LEU A 163 -24.19 -41.72 8.61
CA LEU A 163 -23.28 -40.70 8.04
C LEU A 163 -23.71 -39.27 8.44
N LYS A 164 -25.02 -38.99 8.50
CA LYS A 164 -25.53 -37.71 9.00
C LYS A 164 -25.18 -37.46 10.46
N SER A 165 -25.27 -38.51 11.31
CA SER A 165 -24.86 -38.40 12.71
C SER A 165 -23.37 -38.13 12.85
N GLU A 166 -22.53 -38.76 12.03
CA GLU A 166 -21.07 -38.53 12.03
C GLU A 166 -20.72 -37.11 11.55
N ARG A 167 -21.41 -36.60 10.52
CA ARG A 167 -21.31 -35.19 10.07
C ARG A 167 -21.62 -34.22 11.21
N GLU A 168 -22.72 -34.44 11.92
CA GLU A 168 -23.12 -33.55 13.02
C GLU A 168 -22.11 -33.54 14.18
N GLU A 169 -21.49 -34.69 14.47
CA GLU A 169 -20.41 -34.78 15.48
C GLU A 169 -19.17 -34.00 15.05
N LYS A 170 -18.72 -34.17 13.79
CA LYS A 170 -17.57 -33.45 13.22
C LYS A 170 -17.82 -31.94 13.10
N GLU A 171 -19.04 -31.53 12.75
CA GLU A 171 -19.43 -30.11 12.72
C GLU A 171 -19.43 -29.50 14.13
N LYS A 172 -19.91 -30.23 15.15
CA LYS A 172 -19.82 -29.79 16.55
C LYS A 172 -18.38 -29.68 17.03
N GLU A 173 -17.52 -30.63 16.66
CA GLU A 173 -16.09 -30.58 16.99
C GLU A 173 -15.41 -29.35 16.34
N LEU A 174 -15.72 -29.08 15.07
CA LEU A 174 -15.24 -27.91 14.34
C LEU A 174 -15.75 -26.60 14.94
N GLN A 175 -17.04 -26.53 15.31
CA GLN A 175 -17.62 -25.39 16.00
C GLN A 175 -16.94 -25.15 17.36
N THR A 176 -16.67 -26.22 18.11
CA THR A 176 -15.99 -26.15 19.40
C THR A 176 -14.54 -25.68 19.23
N LEU A 177 -13.84 -26.15 18.20
CA LEU A 177 -12.51 -25.65 17.85
C LEU A 177 -12.53 -24.18 17.42
N GLN A 178 -13.56 -23.74 16.69
CA GLN A 178 -13.74 -22.35 16.28
C GLN A 178 -14.04 -21.44 17.48
N GLU A 179 -14.90 -21.87 18.40
CA GLU A 179 -15.24 -21.15 19.62
C GLU A 179 -14.07 -21.11 20.62
N ASN A 180 -13.28 -22.19 20.72
CA ASN A 180 -12.10 -22.25 21.59
C ASN A 180 -10.89 -21.51 21.00
N SER A 181 -10.68 -21.59 19.68
CA SER A 181 -9.63 -20.83 18.98
C SER A 181 -10.01 -19.35 18.81
N GLY A 182 -11.26 -19.00 19.12
CA GLY A 182 -11.88 -17.72 18.81
C GLY A 182 -12.85 -17.23 19.87
N ALA A 183 -12.59 -17.47 21.17
CA ALA A 183 -13.43 -16.98 22.26
C ALA A 183 -13.42 -15.44 22.32
N SER A 184 -14.24 -14.84 21.44
CA SER A 184 -14.77 -13.49 21.22
C SER A 184 -13.92 -12.23 21.45
N GLY A 185 -12.74 -12.32 22.08
CA GLY A 185 -11.87 -11.20 22.40
C GLY A 185 -10.60 -11.13 21.54
N HIS A 186 -9.94 -12.27 21.25
CA HIS A 186 -8.61 -12.24 20.62
C HIS A 186 -8.65 -11.95 19.11
N GLN A 187 -9.61 -12.49 18.34
CA GLN A 187 -9.70 -12.23 16.89
C GLN A 187 -10.07 -10.79 16.50
N LYS A 188 -10.56 -9.98 17.45
CA LYS A 188 -10.88 -8.56 17.22
C LYS A 188 -9.76 -7.63 17.67
N LEU A 189 -8.66 -8.18 18.20
CA LEU A 189 -7.53 -7.41 18.70
C LEU A 189 -6.37 -7.47 17.70
N ARG A 190 -5.72 -6.33 17.51
CA ARG A 190 -4.44 -6.17 16.82
C ARG A 190 -3.39 -5.71 17.82
N VAL A 191 -2.11 -6.02 17.59
CA VAL A 191 -1.02 -5.45 18.39
C VAL A 191 -0.61 -4.11 17.80
N CYS A 192 -0.33 -3.13 18.66
CA CYS A 192 0.32 -1.88 18.27
C CYS A 192 1.81 -2.11 17.95
N ASP A 193 2.26 -1.68 16.79
CA ASP A 193 3.64 -1.89 16.30
C ASP A 193 4.68 -1.02 17.01
N VAL A 194 4.24 -0.01 17.77
CA VAL A 194 5.14 0.90 18.49
C VAL A 194 5.35 0.45 19.93
N CYS A 195 4.25 0.22 20.66
CA CYS A 195 4.27 -0.02 22.11
C CYS A 195 3.79 -1.42 22.54
N GLY A 196 3.42 -2.29 21.59
CA GLY A 196 3.09 -3.69 21.85
C GLY A 196 1.79 -3.93 22.64
N ALA A 197 0.94 -2.92 22.81
CA ALA A 197 -0.37 -3.07 23.45
C ALA A 197 -1.39 -3.71 22.49
N TYR A 198 -2.37 -4.41 23.05
CA TYR A 198 -3.53 -4.91 22.30
C TYR A 198 -4.53 -3.76 22.06
N LEU A 199 -4.99 -3.62 20.83
CA LEU A 199 -5.96 -2.64 20.37
C LEU A 199 -7.14 -3.36 19.73
N SER A 200 -8.38 -2.96 20.00
CA SER A 200 -9.51 -3.54 19.27
C SER A 200 -9.65 -2.87 17.91
N ILE A 201 -9.96 -3.66 16.89
CA ILE A 201 -10.31 -3.15 15.55
C ILE A 201 -11.66 -2.42 15.60
N LEU A 202 -12.52 -2.75 16.57
CA LEU A 202 -13.83 -2.13 16.77
C LEU A 202 -13.78 -0.91 17.71
N ASP A 203 -12.59 -0.48 18.13
CA ASP A 203 -12.48 0.71 18.98
C ASP A 203 -12.78 1.98 18.18
N SER A 204 -13.42 2.94 18.85
CA SER A 204 -13.68 4.25 18.26
C SER A 204 -12.39 5.04 18.06
N ASP A 205 -12.35 5.89 17.03
CA ASP A 205 -11.19 6.73 16.71
C ASP A 205 -10.73 7.58 17.89
N ARG A 206 -11.66 8.03 18.75
CA ARG A 206 -11.33 8.77 19.97
C ARG A 206 -10.49 7.93 20.94
N ARG A 207 -10.84 6.66 21.15
CA ARG A 207 -10.10 5.75 22.04
C ARG A 207 -8.74 5.39 21.46
N LEU A 208 -8.65 5.23 20.14
CA LEU A 208 -7.38 5.04 19.44
C LEU A 208 -6.48 6.29 19.55
N ALA A 209 -7.04 7.49 19.46
CA ALA A 209 -6.31 8.74 19.66
C ALA A 209 -5.73 8.86 21.08
N ASP A 210 -6.48 8.46 22.11
CA ASP A 210 -5.98 8.41 23.49
C ASP A 210 -4.82 7.40 23.65
N HIS A 211 -4.82 6.31 22.87
CA HIS A 211 -3.69 5.39 22.82
C HIS A 211 -2.45 6.02 22.15
N PHE A 212 -2.61 6.63 20.97
CA PHE A 212 -1.50 7.21 20.20
C PHE A 212 -0.88 8.42 20.90
N SER A 213 -1.68 9.24 21.58
CA SER A 213 -1.21 10.35 22.41
C SER A 213 -0.71 9.91 23.81
N GLY A 214 -0.80 8.62 24.13
CA GLY A 214 -0.34 8.08 25.39
C GLY A 214 1.18 8.16 25.55
N LYS A 215 1.64 8.44 26.78
CA LYS A 215 3.08 8.55 27.12
C LYS A 215 3.90 7.33 26.69
N MET A 216 3.31 6.14 26.79
CA MET A 216 3.93 4.88 26.37
C MET A 216 4.18 4.85 24.85
N HIS A 217 3.16 5.19 24.06
CA HIS A 217 3.23 5.17 22.60
C HIS A 217 4.24 6.22 22.11
N MET A 218 4.05 7.48 22.52
CA MET A 218 4.93 8.60 22.17
C MET A 218 6.36 8.38 22.67
N GLY A 219 6.53 7.74 23.83
CA GLY A 219 7.84 7.41 24.37
C GLY A 219 8.61 6.44 23.47
N TYR A 220 8.02 5.30 23.13
CA TYR A 220 8.67 4.34 22.24
C TYR A 220 8.85 4.86 20.81
N GLN A 221 7.92 5.67 20.31
CA GLN A 221 8.07 6.35 19.02
C GLN A 221 9.31 7.24 19.00
N ARG A 222 9.46 8.10 20.01
CA ARG A 222 10.63 8.97 20.16
C ARG A 222 11.95 8.18 20.27
N LEU A 223 11.94 7.03 20.98
CA LEU A 223 13.12 6.18 21.07
C LEU A 223 13.51 5.55 19.71
N ARG A 224 12.52 5.09 18.93
CA ARG A 224 12.75 4.54 17.59
C ARG A 224 13.27 5.61 16.63
N ASP A 225 12.70 6.81 16.65
CA ASP A 225 13.13 7.94 15.81
C ASP A 225 14.59 8.33 16.10
N LEU A 226 14.96 8.40 17.39
CA LEU A 226 16.32 8.70 17.81
C LEU A 226 17.35 7.65 17.37
N LEU A 227 16.98 6.36 17.40
CA LEU A 227 17.84 5.30 16.85
C LEU A 227 17.98 5.41 15.34
N TYR A 228 16.87 5.62 14.63
CA TYR A 228 16.84 5.68 13.17
C TYR A 228 17.67 6.85 12.64
N MET A 229 17.42 8.07 13.14
CA MET A 229 18.17 9.28 12.77
C MET A 229 19.68 9.09 12.93
N ARG A 230 20.09 8.37 13.99
CA ARG A 230 21.50 8.19 14.28
C ARG A 230 22.16 7.11 13.45
N GLN A 231 21.47 6.00 13.20
CA GLN A 231 21.93 4.97 12.27
C GLN A 231 22.10 5.55 10.87
N MET A 232 21.19 6.41 10.41
CA MET A 232 21.32 7.11 9.13
C MET A 232 22.57 7.99 9.08
N VAL A 233 22.82 8.80 10.12
CA VAL A 233 24.01 9.66 10.20
C VAL A 233 25.29 8.82 10.19
N GLU A 234 25.33 7.71 10.91
CA GLU A 234 26.48 6.80 10.92
C GLU A 234 26.71 6.13 9.56
N HIS A 235 25.66 5.69 8.88
CA HIS A 235 25.78 5.12 7.54
C HIS A 235 26.21 6.15 6.49
N VAL A 236 25.67 7.38 6.55
CA VAL A 236 26.13 8.47 5.67
C VAL A 236 27.60 8.79 5.95
N ARG A 237 28.02 8.83 7.22
CA ARG A 237 29.40 9.05 7.63
C ARG A 237 30.33 7.89 7.21
N ALA A 238 29.87 6.65 7.30
CA ALA A 238 30.61 5.47 6.87
C ALA A 238 30.76 5.44 5.34
N ARG A 239 29.72 5.83 4.60
CA ARG A 239 29.73 5.91 3.14
C ARG A 239 30.63 7.04 2.62
N TRP A 240 30.83 8.10 3.41
CA TRP A 240 31.75 9.20 3.10
C TRP A 240 33.20 8.97 3.56
N LYS A 241 33.47 7.97 4.42
CA LYS A 241 34.84 7.51 4.72
C LYS A 241 35.27 6.52 3.64
N ALA A 242 35.97 7.01 2.61
CA ALA A 242 36.62 6.20 1.58
C ALA A 242 37.58 5.14 2.19
N PRO A 243 37.86 4.02 1.50
CA PRO A 243 38.70 2.95 2.03
C PRO A 243 40.14 3.45 2.28
N GLU A 244 40.67 3.15 3.47
CA GLU A 244 42.09 3.33 3.79
C GLU A 244 42.92 2.41 2.88
N SER A 245 43.51 2.96 1.82
CA SER A 245 44.62 2.31 1.13
C SER A 245 45.92 2.59 1.88
N VAL A 246 46.60 1.50 2.21
CA VAL A 246 47.84 1.44 2.95
C VAL A 246 49.00 1.99 2.10
N THR A 247 49.92 2.64 2.81
CA THR A 247 51.28 3.09 2.45
C THR A 247 51.46 4.36 1.60
N GLY A 248 51.84 5.41 2.33
CA GLY A 248 53.06 6.16 2.02
C GLY A 248 53.00 7.09 0.82
N THR A 249 52.46 8.30 1.02
CA THR A 249 53.08 9.61 0.75
C THR A 249 52.01 10.68 1.03
N THR A 250 52.38 11.71 1.79
CA THR A 250 51.63 12.92 2.18
C THR A 250 50.23 13.11 1.59
N VAL A 251 49.21 13.06 2.48
CA VAL A 251 47.83 13.42 2.17
C VAL A 251 47.73 14.94 1.95
N THR A 252 47.71 15.36 0.70
CA THR A 252 47.00 16.59 0.32
C THR A 252 45.58 16.20 -0.08
N ARG A 253 44.57 16.83 0.53
CA ARG A 253 43.17 16.79 0.06
C ARG A 253 43.17 16.93 -1.47
N PRO A 254 42.33 16.20 -2.24
CA PRO A 254 42.20 16.48 -3.66
C PRO A 254 41.56 17.87 -3.79
N VAL A 255 42.40 18.90 -3.85
CA VAL A 255 42.02 20.21 -4.34
C VAL A 255 41.72 19.97 -5.81
N VAL A 256 40.46 20.14 -6.19
CA VAL A 256 40.08 20.20 -7.60
C VAL A 256 40.75 21.45 -8.17
N LEU A 257 41.94 21.27 -8.74
CA LEU A 257 42.67 22.32 -9.42
C LEU A 257 42.15 22.42 -10.86
N PRO A 258 41.74 23.60 -11.34
CA PRO A 258 41.48 23.81 -12.76
C PRO A 258 42.79 23.58 -13.53
N PRO A 259 42.74 22.98 -14.73
CA PRO A 259 43.96 22.65 -15.47
C PRO A 259 44.55 23.92 -16.13
N SER A 260 45.54 24.57 -15.51
CA SER A 260 46.25 25.77 -16.02
C SER A 260 45.38 27.02 -16.26
N GLU A 261 45.98 28.22 -16.22
CA GLU A 261 45.25 29.49 -16.41
C GLU A 261 44.60 29.64 -17.80
N ASP A 262 44.98 28.77 -18.75
CA ASP A 262 44.51 28.78 -20.14
C ASP A 262 43.45 27.70 -20.44
N ALA A 263 42.95 26.96 -19.45
CA ALA A 263 41.89 25.97 -19.72
C ALA A 263 40.58 26.64 -20.11
N ALA A 264 40.04 26.22 -21.26
CA ALA A 264 38.73 26.65 -21.73
C ALA A 264 37.62 26.27 -20.72
N PHE A 265 36.67 27.19 -20.53
CA PHE A 265 35.50 26.95 -19.70
C PHE A 265 34.66 25.78 -20.26
N PRO A 266 34.32 24.77 -19.46
CA PRO A 266 33.62 23.58 -19.94
C PRO A 266 32.13 23.87 -20.18
N ARG A 267 31.78 24.45 -21.33
CA ARG A 267 30.37 24.71 -21.68
C ARG A 267 29.55 23.42 -21.76
N LEU A 268 28.35 23.42 -21.16
CA LEU A 268 27.38 22.33 -21.30
C LEU A 268 26.78 22.36 -22.70
N THR A 269 26.71 21.20 -23.36
CA THR A 269 26.05 21.10 -24.66
C THR A 269 24.52 21.11 -24.52
N GLU A 270 23.81 21.47 -25.58
CA GLU A 270 22.34 21.48 -25.60
C GLU A 270 21.74 20.10 -25.26
N VAL A 271 22.40 19.03 -25.69
CA VAL A 271 22.03 17.64 -25.35
C VAL A 271 22.24 17.33 -23.85
N GLN A 272 23.27 17.89 -23.22
CA GLN A 272 23.50 17.75 -21.78
C GLN A 272 22.48 18.53 -20.96
N LEU A 273 22.10 19.73 -21.42
CA LEU A 273 21.04 20.53 -20.81
C LEU A 273 19.67 19.85 -20.94
N GLN A 274 19.36 19.27 -22.11
CA GLN A 274 18.16 18.44 -22.30
C GLN A 274 18.12 17.24 -21.36
N ARG A 275 19.26 16.60 -21.09
CA ARG A 275 19.32 15.50 -20.11
C ARG A 275 19.13 15.94 -18.67
N LEU A 276 19.63 17.12 -18.31
CA LEU A 276 19.49 17.65 -16.95
C LEU A 276 18.07 18.14 -16.67
N PHE A 277 17.35 18.62 -17.68
CA PHE A 277 16.05 19.31 -17.51
C PHE A 277 14.86 18.67 -18.27
N GLY A 278 15.08 17.60 -19.03
CA GLY A 278 14.06 16.84 -19.77
C GLY A 278 13.69 17.40 -21.16
N ASP A 279 12.95 16.60 -21.95
CA ASP A 279 12.65 16.84 -23.37
C ASP A 279 11.78 18.09 -23.67
N GLY A 280 11.25 18.76 -22.64
CA GLY A 280 10.48 20.01 -22.76
C GLY A 280 11.27 21.29 -22.46
N ALA A 281 12.49 21.19 -21.94
CA ALA A 281 13.25 22.35 -21.49
C ALA A 281 14.00 23.08 -22.62
N ALA A 282 14.23 22.44 -23.77
CA ALA A 282 15.01 23.06 -24.85
C ALA A 282 14.33 24.30 -25.48
N SER A 283 12.99 24.37 -25.47
CA SER A 283 12.28 25.54 -26.00
C SER A 283 12.02 26.63 -24.96
N THR A 284 12.17 26.33 -23.67
CA THR A 284 12.12 27.32 -22.57
C THR A 284 12.89 26.79 -21.35
N LEU A 285 14.22 26.88 -21.36
CA LEU A 285 14.97 26.90 -20.10
C LEU A 285 14.50 28.17 -19.35
N PRO A 286 14.21 28.11 -18.04
CA PRO A 286 13.94 29.33 -17.28
C PRO A 286 15.10 30.30 -17.51
N GLY A 287 14.83 31.54 -17.94
CA GLY A 287 15.87 32.51 -18.33
C GLY A 287 16.97 32.65 -17.27
N ASP A 288 16.57 32.54 -16.00
CA ASP A 288 17.44 32.55 -14.83
C ASP A 288 18.55 31.48 -14.87
N VAL A 289 18.31 30.30 -15.47
CA VAL A 289 19.31 29.22 -15.58
C VAL A 289 20.34 29.54 -16.66
N TYR A 290 19.90 30.14 -17.77
CA TYR A 290 20.80 30.58 -18.82
C TYR A 290 21.67 31.75 -18.33
N ASP A 291 21.05 32.71 -17.63
CA ASP A 291 21.74 33.85 -17.03
C ASP A 291 22.77 33.40 -15.99
N ALA A 292 22.46 32.39 -15.17
CA ALA A 292 23.40 31.83 -14.21
C ALA A 292 24.59 31.10 -14.88
N LEU A 293 24.37 30.38 -15.99
CA LEU A 293 25.46 29.72 -16.73
C LEU A 293 26.38 30.74 -17.42
N VAL A 294 25.79 31.83 -17.95
CA VAL A 294 26.53 32.97 -18.53
C VAL A 294 27.30 33.72 -17.44
N GLU A 295 26.71 33.92 -16.25
CA GLU A 295 27.38 34.53 -15.10
C GLU A 295 28.57 33.68 -14.63
N MET A 296 28.43 32.35 -14.57
CA MET A 296 29.54 31.45 -14.26
C MET A 296 30.66 31.50 -15.29
N GLU A 297 30.34 31.67 -16.58
CA GLU A 297 31.34 31.87 -17.63
C GLU A 297 32.08 33.20 -17.47
N HIS A 298 31.37 34.28 -17.15
CA HIS A 298 31.98 35.59 -16.84
C HIS A 298 32.87 35.53 -15.59
N LEU A 299 32.42 34.85 -14.53
CA LEU A 299 33.20 34.62 -13.31
C LEU A 299 34.45 33.76 -13.57
N TYR A 300 34.39 32.84 -14.54
CA TYR A 300 35.55 32.06 -14.95
C TYR A 300 36.56 32.89 -15.78
N ALA A 301 36.08 33.81 -16.63
CA ALA A 301 36.94 34.64 -17.48
C ALA A 301 37.61 35.81 -16.74
N GLY A 302 36.94 36.43 -15.75
CA GLY A 302 37.42 37.65 -15.10
C GLY A 302 37.40 37.65 -13.57
N GLY A 303 36.99 36.55 -12.93
CA GLY A 303 36.87 36.46 -11.48
C GLY A 303 38.18 36.17 -10.73
N THR A 304 38.11 36.28 -9.41
CA THR A 304 39.21 35.86 -8.51
C THR A 304 39.49 34.36 -8.68
N GLU A 305 40.69 33.90 -8.30
CA GLU A 305 41.07 32.49 -8.42
C GLU A 305 40.06 31.53 -7.76
N SER A 306 39.48 31.90 -6.62
CA SER A 306 38.45 31.12 -5.94
C SER A 306 37.12 31.07 -6.70
N GLN A 307 36.72 32.17 -7.35
CA GLN A 307 35.52 32.24 -8.19
C GLN A 307 35.68 31.42 -9.47
N ARG A 308 36.85 31.51 -10.13
CA ARG A 308 37.19 30.68 -11.28
C ARG A 308 37.13 29.19 -10.95
N ARG A 309 37.73 28.79 -9.82
CA ARG A 309 37.68 27.40 -9.32
C ARG A 309 36.25 26.94 -9.01
N GLY A 310 35.46 27.78 -8.36
CA GLY A 310 34.06 27.48 -8.02
C GLY A 310 33.19 27.27 -9.25
N ALA A 311 33.22 28.23 -10.18
CA ALA A 311 32.47 28.16 -11.43
C ALA A 311 32.86 26.93 -12.26
N TRP A 312 34.16 26.65 -12.40
CA TRP A 312 34.65 25.48 -13.13
C TRP A 312 34.21 24.15 -12.48
N ALA A 313 34.33 24.02 -11.16
CA ALA A 313 34.00 22.79 -10.45
C ALA A 313 32.49 22.48 -10.51
N ILE A 314 31.65 23.51 -10.42
CA ILE A 314 30.19 23.37 -10.52
C ILE A 314 29.80 22.90 -11.94
N VAL A 315 30.36 23.51 -12.98
CA VAL A 315 30.01 23.16 -14.35
C VAL A 315 30.60 21.80 -14.78
N GLU A 316 31.80 21.43 -14.33
CA GLU A 316 32.36 20.10 -14.56
C GLU A 316 31.56 19.01 -13.84
N LEU A 317 31.01 19.30 -12.65
CA LEU A 317 30.09 18.40 -11.95
C LEU A 317 28.80 18.20 -12.76
N LEU A 318 28.18 19.29 -13.23
CA LEU A 318 26.98 19.23 -14.08
C LEU A 318 27.25 18.45 -15.37
N ARG A 319 28.44 18.62 -15.97
CA ARG A 319 28.86 17.89 -17.17
C ARG A 319 28.98 16.39 -16.94
N ARG A 320 29.50 15.98 -15.78
CA ARG A 320 29.63 14.56 -15.38
C ARG A 320 28.28 13.92 -15.07
N VAL A 321 27.40 14.66 -14.40
CA VAL A 321 26.02 14.22 -14.11
C VAL A 321 25.22 14.07 -15.41
N ALA A 322 25.48 14.93 -16.41
CA ALA A 322 24.84 14.88 -17.73
C ALA A 322 25.53 13.94 -18.76
N GLY A 323 26.66 13.33 -18.39
CA GLY A 323 27.44 12.43 -19.25
C GLY A 323 26.73 11.09 -19.52
N PRO A 324 27.08 10.36 -20.60
CA PRO A 324 26.56 9.01 -20.82
C PRO A 324 26.99 8.08 -19.67
N PRO A 325 26.17 7.06 -19.32
CA PRO A 325 26.51 6.14 -18.23
C PRO A 325 27.83 5.44 -18.54
N GLN A 326 28.79 5.58 -17.63
CA GLN A 326 30.13 5.01 -17.74
C GLN A 326 30.01 3.49 -17.59
N ARG A 327 30.22 2.73 -18.67
CA ARG A 327 30.34 1.27 -18.63
C ARG A 327 31.54 0.92 -17.73
N ASP A 328 31.28 0.26 -16.62
CA ASP A 328 32.33 -0.29 -15.76
C ASP A 328 33.11 -1.36 -16.52
N ASN A 329 34.36 -1.03 -16.82
CA ASN A 329 35.35 -1.93 -17.41
C ASN A 329 35.92 -2.82 -16.30
N THR A 330 35.31 -3.97 -16.07
CA THR A 330 35.98 -5.10 -15.39
C THR A 330 36.31 -6.18 -16.40
N ARG A 331 37.60 -6.20 -16.79
CA ARG A 331 38.42 -7.31 -17.30
C ARG A 331 37.79 -8.32 -18.27
N LYS A 332 38.26 -8.24 -19.51
CA LYS A 332 38.35 -9.33 -20.49
C LYS A 332 39.06 -10.55 -19.89
N GLU A 333 38.44 -11.72 -19.99
CA GLU A 333 39.11 -12.95 -20.38
C GLU A 333 38.35 -13.52 -21.57
N ASP A 334 39.11 -13.87 -22.59
CA ASP A 334 38.66 -14.17 -23.94
C ASP A 334 37.89 -15.49 -23.99
N VAL A 335 36.74 -15.46 -24.68
CA VAL A 335 36.01 -16.65 -25.10
C VAL A 335 36.66 -17.15 -26.38
N ASP A 336 37.31 -18.31 -26.30
CA ASP A 336 37.59 -19.12 -27.48
C ASP A 336 36.43 -20.10 -27.68
N THR A 337 35.78 -19.96 -28.81
CA THR A 337 34.70 -20.80 -29.31
C THR A 337 35.28 -22.09 -29.88
N SER A 338 34.73 -23.27 -29.53
CA SER A 338 34.13 -24.20 -30.51
C SER A 338 33.96 -25.65 -30.02
N LEU A 339 32.95 -26.30 -30.61
CA LEU A 339 32.72 -27.73 -30.85
C LEU A 339 32.03 -28.60 -29.78
N ASP A 340 30.75 -28.84 -30.06
CA ASP A 340 30.14 -30.15 -30.39
C ASP A 340 29.86 -31.24 -29.32
N GLU A 341 28.58 -31.59 -29.35
CA GLU A 341 27.99 -32.95 -29.42
C GLU A 341 27.98 -33.87 -28.17
N ASP A 342 26.73 -34.07 -27.73
CA ASP A 342 26.04 -35.35 -27.51
C ASP A 342 26.31 -36.28 -26.31
N ALA A 343 25.16 -36.64 -25.72
CA ALA A 343 24.71 -37.95 -25.27
C ALA A 343 25.15 -38.54 -23.91
N GLY A 344 24.12 -38.96 -23.15
CA GLY A 344 24.08 -40.34 -22.66
C GLY A 344 24.11 -40.60 -21.15
N TYR A 345 22.92 -40.74 -20.56
CA TYR A 345 22.44 -41.86 -19.71
C TYR A 345 23.33 -42.55 -18.64
N LEU A 346 22.72 -42.68 -17.44
CA LEU A 346 22.74 -43.78 -16.42
C LEU A 346 23.74 -43.81 -15.26
N ALA A 347 23.12 -43.92 -14.06
CA ALA A 347 23.49 -44.66 -12.82
C ALA A 347 24.85 -44.34 -12.15
N GLY A 348 25.05 -44.33 -10.82
CA GLY A 348 24.29 -44.82 -9.68
C GLY A 348 25.31 -45.23 -8.58
N MET A 349 25.26 -44.54 -7.44
CA MET A 349 25.63 -44.97 -6.07
C MET A 349 27.10 -45.17 -5.63
N SER A 350 27.37 -44.67 -4.40
CA SER A 350 28.52 -44.86 -3.48
C SER A 350 29.90 -44.33 -3.93
N ASP A 351 30.74 -43.69 -3.13
CA ASP A 351 31.00 -43.89 -1.71
C ASP A 351 31.46 -42.59 -0.99
N SER A 352 31.35 -42.62 0.32
CA SER A 352 31.60 -41.60 1.34
C SER A 352 33.08 -41.19 1.52
N SER A 353 33.36 -39.88 1.53
CA SER A 353 34.45 -39.28 2.34
C SER A 353 34.31 -37.76 2.45
N SER A 354 34.28 -37.32 3.71
CA SER A 354 34.23 -35.96 4.26
C SER A 354 34.95 -34.85 3.47
N ARG A 355 34.21 -33.79 3.11
CA ARG A 355 34.70 -32.40 3.04
C ARG A 355 33.56 -31.42 3.34
N GLN A 356 33.75 -30.62 4.38
CA GLN A 356 32.85 -29.55 4.82
C GLN A 356 32.60 -28.54 3.68
N PRO A 357 31.35 -28.14 3.39
CA PRO A 357 31.12 -26.99 2.53
C PRO A 357 31.27 -25.70 3.32
N SER A 358 32.19 -24.87 2.85
CA SER A 358 32.40 -23.50 3.26
C SER A 358 31.09 -22.72 3.25
N ALA A 359 30.81 -22.06 4.37
CA ALA A 359 29.70 -21.14 4.54
C ALA A 359 29.75 -20.05 3.45
N ALA A 360 28.83 -20.12 2.49
CA ALA A 360 28.47 -18.97 1.69
C ALA A 360 27.96 -17.89 2.66
N ARG A 361 28.78 -16.89 2.92
CA ARG A 361 28.43 -15.69 3.71
C ARG A 361 27.16 -15.08 3.12
N ARG A 362 26.02 -15.37 3.73
CA ARG A 362 24.84 -14.50 3.64
C ARG A 362 25.29 -13.14 4.16
N ARG A 363 25.41 -12.16 3.26
CA ARG A 363 25.56 -10.78 3.70
C ARG A 363 24.28 -10.41 4.48
N PRO A 364 24.38 -9.86 5.69
CA PRO A 364 23.21 -9.29 6.34
C PRO A 364 22.72 -8.14 5.46
N PHE A 365 21.42 -8.10 5.18
CA PHE A 365 20.77 -6.94 4.55
C PHE A 365 21.07 -5.70 5.40
N ALA A 366 21.82 -4.76 4.85
CA ALA A 366 22.03 -3.45 5.44
C ALA A 366 20.85 -2.55 5.06
N PRO A 367 20.32 -1.69 5.94
CA PRO A 367 19.11 -0.88 5.67
C PRO A 367 19.31 0.29 4.69
N HIS A 368 20.30 0.25 3.79
CA HIS A 368 20.71 1.40 2.97
C HIS A 368 20.46 1.32 1.46
N ASP A 369 19.81 0.27 0.95
CA ASP A 369 19.41 0.18 -0.46
C ASP A 369 18.03 0.81 -0.74
N VAL A 370 17.71 1.92 -0.07
CA VAL A 370 16.42 2.62 -0.19
C VAL A 370 16.45 3.73 -1.25
N PHE A 371 17.62 4.09 -1.82
CA PHE A 371 17.71 5.13 -2.86
C PHE A 371 18.72 4.83 -3.97
N ALA A 372 18.90 3.56 -4.34
CA ALA A 372 19.17 3.29 -5.76
C ALA A 372 17.86 3.57 -6.49
N ALA A 373 17.88 4.38 -7.55
CA ALA A 373 16.69 4.57 -8.38
C ALA A 373 16.20 3.19 -8.79
N ILE A 374 15.02 2.79 -8.30
CA ILE A 374 14.46 1.48 -8.62
C ILE A 374 14.17 1.49 -10.12
N GLU A 375 14.87 0.64 -10.86
CA GLU A 375 14.74 0.57 -12.30
C GLU A 375 13.80 -0.57 -12.71
N LYS A 376 13.32 -0.53 -13.95
CA LYS A 376 12.48 -1.59 -14.54
C LYS A 376 13.10 -2.98 -14.39
N ASN A 377 14.43 -3.09 -14.51
CA ASN A 377 15.16 -4.34 -14.36
C ASN A 377 15.08 -4.93 -12.94
N ASP A 378 14.96 -4.08 -11.92
CA ASP A 378 14.83 -4.54 -10.53
C ASP A 378 13.50 -5.27 -10.29
N VAL A 379 12.44 -4.88 -11.01
CA VAL A 379 11.13 -5.56 -10.96
C VAL A 379 11.26 -6.98 -11.50
N PHE A 380 11.85 -7.14 -12.68
CA PHE A 380 12.05 -8.45 -13.30
C PHE A 380 12.98 -9.34 -12.47
N ALA A 381 14.08 -8.78 -11.95
CA ALA A 381 14.99 -9.49 -11.06
C ALA A 381 14.31 -9.94 -9.75
N ALA A 382 13.40 -9.12 -9.19
CA ALA A 382 12.62 -9.50 -8.01
C ALA A 382 11.63 -10.64 -8.33
N ILE A 383 11.01 -10.62 -9.52
CA ILE A 383 10.12 -11.70 -9.99
C ILE A 383 10.90 -13.00 -10.14
N GLU A 384 12.04 -13.00 -10.83
CA GLU A 384 12.90 -14.19 -11.00
C GLU A 384 13.34 -14.78 -9.66
N LYS A 385 13.62 -13.93 -8.67
CA LYS A 385 14.02 -14.34 -7.31
C LYS A 385 12.84 -14.73 -6.42
N ASN A 386 11.59 -14.55 -6.88
CA ASN A 386 10.37 -14.74 -6.07
C ASN A 386 10.40 -13.91 -4.76
N ASP A 387 10.98 -12.71 -4.83
CA ASP A 387 11.17 -11.80 -3.70
C ASP A 387 9.95 -10.87 -3.56
N VAL A 388 8.90 -11.39 -2.92
CA VAL A 388 7.64 -10.66 -2.72
C VAL A 388 7.83 -9.38 -1.91
N ASP A 389 8.75 -9.37 -0.94
CA ASP A 389 9.02 -8.21 -0.09
C ASP A 389 9.62 -7.04 -0.90
N ARG A 390 10.50 -7.34 -1.85
CA ARG A 390 11.01 -6.34 -2.78
C ARG A 390 9.91 -5.81 -3.69
N ILE A 391 9.03 -6.67 -4.21
CA ILE A 391 7.88 -6.24 -5.04
C ILE A 391 6.92 -5.37 -4.21
N MET A 392 6.71 -5.66 -2.92
CA MET A 392 5.95 -4.81 -2.00
C MET A 392 6.58 -3.42 -1.86
N ALA A 393 7.88 -3.34 -1.66
CA ALA A 393 8.59 -2.06 -1.54
C ALA A 393 8.48 -1.24 -2.84
N ILE A 394 8.57 -1.90 -4.01
CA ILE A 394 8.40 -1.24 -5.32
C ILE A 394 6.97 -0.76 -5.50
N ARG A 395 5.95 -1.55 -5.14
CA ARG A 395 4.54 -1.13 -5.18
C ARG A 395 4.32 0.17 -4.42
N ASP A 396 4.88 0.27 -3.22
CA ASP A 396 4.62 1.40 -2.31
C ASP A 396 5.41 2.67 -2.69
N THR A 397 6.48 2.55 -3.47
CA THR A 397 7.36 3.67 -3.86
C THR A 397 7.23 4.07 -5.33
N HIS A 398 7.08 3.09 -6.23
CA HIS A 398 7.11 3.25 -7.69
C HIS A 398 6.12 2.31 -8.39
N PHE A 399 4.83 2.44 -8.08
CA PHE A 399 3.75 1.61 -8.64
C PHE A 399 3.76 1.50 -10.18
N GLU A 400 4.10 2.58 -10.88
CA GLU A 400 4.17 2.64 -12.34
C GLU A 400 5.07 1.56 -12.97
N LEU A 401 6.13 1.16 -12.27
CA LEU A 401 7.07 0.13 -12.75
C LEU A 401 6.42 -1.26 -12.82
N LEU A 402 5.35 -1.50 -12.06
CA LEU A 402 4.61 -2.76 -12.07
C LEU A 402 3.66 -2.88 -13.26
N LEU A 403 3.40 -1.78 -13.98
CA LEU A 403 2.38 -1.72 -15.03
C LEU A 403 2.92 -2.05 -16.42
N GLY A 404 4.24 -2.01 -16.61
CA GLY A 404 4.90 -2.17 -17.91
C GLY A 404 5.07 -0.85 -18.66
N ALA A 405 5.87 -0.89 -19.73
CA ALA A 405 6.18 0.28 -20.55
C ALA A 405 5.09 0.56 -21.60
N ASP A 406 5.09 1.76 -22.17
CA ASP A 406 4.17 2.11 -23.25
C ASP A 406 4.44 1.28 -24.50
N GLN A 407 3.43 1.13 -25.36
CA GLN A 407 3.43 0.22 -26.53
C GLN A 407 4.59 0.41 -27.53
N ASN A 408 5.38 1.48 -27.40
CA ASN A 408 6.49 1.82 -28.28
C ASN A 408 7.88 1.47 -27.72
N ASP A 409 7.99 0.94 -26.50
CA ASP A 409 9.29 0.67 -25.87
C ASP A 409 9.54 -0.85 -25.75
N SER A 410 10.15 -1.42 -26.79
CA SER A 410 10.41 -2.85 -26.98
C SER A 410 11.63 -3.39 -26.21
N THR A 411 12.12 -2.66 -25.21
CA THR A 411 13.37 -2.93 -24.50
C THR A 411 13.26 -3.89 -23.31
N GLY A 412 12.19 -4.69 -23.21
CA GLY A 412 12.03 -5.73 -22.17
C GLY A 412 12.74 -7.04 -22.52
N PRO A 413 13.20 -7.84 -21.52
CA PRO A 413 13.69 -9.19 -21.79
C PRO A 413 12.54 -10.02 -22.39
N SER A 414 12.79 -10.63 -23.55
CA SER A 414 11.88 -11.58 -24.23
C SER A 414 10.60 -11.03 -24.87
N GLY A 415 10.49 -9.72 -25.12
CA GLY A 415 9.34 -9.14 -25.84
C GLY A 415 8.01 -9.13 -25.06
N MET A 416 8.05 -9.45 -23.76
CA MET A 416 6.91 -9.39 -22.86
C MET A 416 6.68 -7.96 -22.40
N ARG A 417 5.41 -7.53 -22.41
CA ARG A 417 5.03 -6.12 -22.27
C ARG A 417 4.91 -5.69 -20.81
N THR A 418 4.54 -6.62 -19.93
CA THR A 418 4.26 -6.31 -18.52
C THR A 418 4.96 -7.29 -17.54
N PRO A 419 5.31 -6.84 -16.33
CA PRO A 419 5.84 -7.73 -15.29
C PRO A 419 4.91 -8.90 -14.95
N LEU A 420 3.59 -8.68 -15.02
CA LEU A 420 2.60 -9.73 -14.81
C LEU A 420 2.65 -10.79 -15.92
N GLU A 421 2.69 -10.38 -17.19
CA GLU A 421 2.85 -11.28 -18.34
C GLU A 421 4.13 -12.12 -18.22
N TYR A 422 5.21 -11.48 -17.79
CA TYR A 422 6.48 -12.17 -17.54
C TYR A 422 6.37 -13.21 -16.42
N ALA A 423 5.79 -12.85 -15.27
CA ALA A 423 5.58 -13.79 -14.17
C ALA A 423 4.71 -15.00 -14.58
N ILE A 424 3.69 -14.78 -15.41
CA ILE A 424 2.84 -15.85 -15.96
C ILE A 424 3.66 -16.79 -16.86
N SER A 425 4.52 -16.24 -17.71
CA SER A 425 5.35 -17.02 -18.65
C SER A 425 6.32 -17.98 -17.96
N LEU A 426 6.79 -17.63 -16.76
CA LEU A 426 7.72 -18.46 -15.98
C LEU A 426 7.06 -19.70 -15.36
N GLY A 427 5.73 -19.83 -15.48
CA GLY A 427 4.97 -21.02 -15.08
C GLY A 427 4.47 -21.02 -13.62
N PRO A 428 3.93 -22.16 -13.15
CA PRO A 428 3.10 -22.23 -11.94
C PRO A 428 3.85 -21.90 -10.64
N LYS A 429 5.19 -22.04 -10.61
CA LYS A 429 6.02 -21.70 -9.44
C LYS A 429 5.91 -20.22 -9.03
N TYR A 430 5.56 -19.35 -9.98
CA TYR A 430 5.44 -17.90 -9.77
C TYR A 430 3.99 -17.44 -9.56
N HIS A 431 3.05 -18.38 -9.40
CA HIS A 431 1.63 -18.05 -9.19
C HIS A 431 1.41 -17.09 -8.02
N ARG A 432 2.13 -17.25 -6.91
CA ARG A 432 2.09 -16.32 -5.76
C ARG A 432 2.49 -14.89 -6.14
N VAL A 433 3.49 -14.73 -7.01
CA VAL A 433 3.92 -13.41 -7.51
C VAL A 433 2.83 -12.80 -8.39
N CYS A 434 2.22 -13.60 -9.27
CA CYS A 434 1.09 -13.16 -10.09
C CYS A 434 -0.09 -12.68 -9.23
N LEU A 435 -0.46 -13.43 -8.19
CA LEU A 435 -1.50 -13.02 -7.24
C LEU A 435 -1.14 -11.70 -6.54
N PHE A 436 0.12 -11.54 -6.13
CA PHE A 436 0.58 -10.31 -5.48
C PHE A 436 0.50 -9.10 -6.43
N LEU A 437 0.97 -9.24 -7.67
CA LEU A 437 0.90 -8.20 -8.69
C LEU A 437 -0.55 -7.80 -8.96
N VAL A 438 -1.45 -8.77 -9.13
CA VAL A 438 -2.88 -8.49 -9.37
C VAL A 438 -3.53 -7.84 -8.13
N GLY A 439 -3.19 -8.29 -6.93
CA GLY A 439 -3.64 -7.67 -5.68
C GLY A 439 -3.17 -6.21 -5.54
N ALA A 440 -1.94 -5.91 -5.97
CA ALA A 440 -1.43 -4.53 -6.01
C ALA A 440 -2.24 -3.65 -6.98
N LEU A 441 -2.62 -4.17 -8.15
CA LEU A 441 -3.46 -3.47 -9.12
C LEU A 441 -4.87 -3.19 -8.56
N SER A 442 -5.53 -4.20 -7.98
CA SER A 442 -6.85 -4.03 -7.35
C SER A 442 -6.80 -3.03 -6.18
N ARG A 443 -5.76 -3.10 -5.34
CA ARG A 443 -5.57 -2.15 -4.24
C ARG A 443 -5.45 -0.70 -4.74
N TYR A 444 -4.71 -0.47 -5.82
CA TYR A 444 -4.58 0.87 -6.41
C TYR A 444 -5.96 1.44 -6.79
N VAL A 445 -6.79 0.65 -7.47
CA VAL A 445 -8.15 1.05 -7.88
C VAL A 445 -9.03 1.43 -6.69
N ASN A 446 -8.96 0.65 -5.61
CA ASN A 446 -9.75 0.88 -4.39
C ASN A 446 -9.29 2.09 -3.56
N HIS A 447 -8.05 2.57 -3.75
CA HIS A 447 -7.49 3.71 -3.02
C HIS A 447 -7.35 4.99 -3.88
N MET A 448 -7.96 5.02 -5.08
CA MET A 448 -7.97 6.21 -5.91
C MET A 448 -8.75 7.35 -5.24
N PRO A 449 -8.34 8.63 -5.38
CA PRO A 449 -9.04 9.76 -4.77
C PRO A 449 -10.49 9.90 -5.26
N ASP A 450 -11.35 10.37 -4.35
CA ASP A 450 -12.79 10.11 -4.43
C ASP A 450 -13.66 11.35 -4.72
N GLY A 451 -13.10 12.56 -4.59
CA GLY A 451 -13.84 13.82 -4.67
C GLY A 451 -13.56 14.68 -5.90
N GLN A 452 -12.76 14.20 -6.85
CA GLN A 452 -12.30 15.02 -7.98
C GLN A 452 -12.26 14.21 -9.29
N PRO A 453 -12.43 14.88 -10.44
CA PRO A 453 -12.19 14.26 -11.74
C PRO A 453 -10.74 13.79 -11.85
N LEU A 454 -10.53 12.68 -12.56
CA LEU A 454 -9.22 12.08 -12.75
C LEU A 454 -8.32 12.96 -13.62
N SER A 455 -7.05 13.06 -13.25
CA SER A 455 -6.05 13.72 -14.09
C SER A 455 -5.73 12.86 -15.33
N GLU A 456 -5.21 13.51 -16.38
CA GLU A 456 -4.80 12.80 -17.61
C GLU A 456 -3.74 11.73 -17.33
N MET A 457 -2.83 12.00 -16.40
CA MET A 457 -1.84 11.02 -15.93
C MET A 457 -2.52 9.81 -15.28
N GLN A 458 -3.48 10.03 -14.36
CA GLN A 458 -4.23 8.94 -13.73
C GLN A 458 -5.00 8.08 -14.74
N LEU A 459 -5.55 8.69 -15.81
CA LEU A 459 -6.21 7.95 -16.88
C LEU A 459 -5.24 7.06 -17.66
N ILE A 460 -4.01 7.51 -17.91
CA ILE A 460 -2.95 6.69 -18.54
C ILE A 460 -2.64 5.48 -17.66
N VAL A 461 -2.44 5.70 -16.36
CA VAL A 461 -2.18 4.63 -15.38
C VAL A 461 -3.32 3.62 -15.36
N LEU A 462 -4.57 4.09 -15.30
CA LEU A 462 -5.76 3.23 -15.29
C LEU A 462 -5.89 2.40 -16.57
N ARG A 463 -5.53 2.92 -17.75
CA ARG A 463 -5.50 2.12 -18.99
C ARG A 463 -4.48 0.98 -18.91
N LYS A 464 -3.32 1.21 -18.29
CA LYS A 464 -2.31 0.16 -18.06
C LYS A 464 -2.77 -0.86 -17.02
N VAL A 465 -3.33 -0.39 -15.90
CA VAL A 465 -3.94 -1.25 -14.86
C VAL A 465 -5.00 -2.15 -15.47
N ARG A 466 -5.91 -1.60 -16.29
CA ARG A 466 -6.95 -2.36 -16.99
C ARG A 466 -6.36 -3.49 -17.83
N THR A 467 -5.31 -3.21 -18.60
CA THR A 467 -4.70 -4.19 -19.52
C THR A 467 -4.13 -5.36 -18.74
N ASN A 468 -3.50 -5.09 -17.59
CA ASN A 468 -2.99 -6.12 -16.69
C ASN A 468 -4.11 -6.89 -15.96
N LEU A 469 -5.16 -6.20 -15.48
CA LEU A 469 -6.33 -6.86 -14.87
C LEU A 469 -7.06 -7.77 -15.87
N LYS A 470 -7.19 -7.31 -17.13
CA LYS A 470 -7.75 -8.12 -18.21
C LYS A 470 -6.91 -9.38 -18.45
N LEU A 471 -5.59 -9.24 -18.52
CA LEU A 471 -4.68 -10.38 -18.66
C LEU A 471 -4.86 -11.39 -17.52
N ALA A 472 -5.04 -10.92 -16.28
CA ALA A 472 -5.27 -11.78 -15.13
C ALA A 472 -6.61 -12.55 -15.21
N ILE A 473 -7.67 -11.89 -15.69
CA ILE A 473 -8.97 -12.51 -15.92
C ILE A 473 -8.88 -13.54 -17.06
N ASP A 474 -8.26 -13.17 -18.18
CA ASP A 474 -8.12 -14.04 -19.36
C ASP A 474 -7.28 -15.30 -19.04
N GLN A 475 -6.34 -15.21 -18.09
CA GLN A 475 -5.53 -16.34 -17.59
C GLN A 475 -6.15 -17.03 -16.36
N SER A 476 -7.34 -16.61 -15.93
CA SER A 476 -8.06 -17.15 -14.77
C SER A 476 -7.18 -17.27 -13.51
N LEU A 477 -6.34 -16.26 -13.25
CA LEU A 477 -5.40 -16.27 -12.13
C LEU A 477 -6.09 -16.27 -10.75
N LEU A 478 -7.33 -15.80 -10.70
CA LEU A 478 -8.13 -15.56 -9.51
C LEU A 478 -9.55 -16.06 -9.78
N ARG A 479 -9.71 -17.39 -9.81
CA ARG A 479 -10.96 -18.06 -10.23
C ARG A 479 -12.14 -17.77 -9.30
N ASP A 480 -11.86 -17.42 -8.04
CA ASP A 480 -12.86 -17.27 -6.98
C ASP A 480 -13.00 -15.82 -6.45
N ASP A 481 -12.15 -14.89 -6.88
CA ASP A 481 -12.16 -13.51 -6.36
C ASP A 481 -13.11 -12.61 -7.16
N THR A 482 -14.28 -12.37 -6.59
CA THR A 482 -15.29 -11.41 -7.07
C THR A 482 -14.74 -9.97 -7.14
N SER A 483 -13.79 -9.64 -6.26
CA SER A 483 -13.13 -8.34 -6.15
C SER A 483 -12.31 -7.96 -7.39
N LEU A 484 -11.76 -8.95 -8.10
CA LEU A 484 -10.94 -8.72 -9.29
C LEU A 484 -11.80 -8.17 -10.44
N VAL A 485 -12.94 -8.81 -10.67
CA VAL A 485 -13.87 -8.44 -11.75
C VAL A 485 -14.49 -7.08 -11.45
N ALA A 486 -14.86 -6.80 -10.21
CA ALA A 486 -15.33 -5.48 -9.78
C ALA A 486 -14.27 -4.39 -10.06
N SER A 487 -13.01 -4.63 -9.68
CA SER A 487 -11.90 -3.71 -9.95
C SER A 487 -11.71 -3.45 -11.44
N TYR A 488 -11.76 -4.50 -12.27
CA TYR A 488 -11.66 -4.37 -13.73
C TYR A 488 -12.79 -3.53 -14.33
N LEU A 489 -14.03 -3.79 -13.92
CA LEU A 489 -15.21 -3.08 -14.41
C LEU A 489 -15.20 -1.60 -14.02
N GLN A 490 -14.78 -1.30 -12.80
CA GLN A 490 -14.61 0.08 -12.35
C GLN A 490 -13.57 0.83 -13.19
N VAL A 491 -12.39 0.23 -13.42
CA VAL A 491 -11.34 0.84 -14.25
C VAL A 491 -11.81 1.04 -15.69
N LEU A 492 -12.52 0.06 -16.25
CA LEU A 492 -13.06 0.12 -17.60
C LEU A 492 -13.97 1.36 -17.77
N VAL A 493 -14.89 1.58 -16.82
CA VAL A 493 -15.79 2.73 -16.89
C VAL A 493 -15.04 4.05 -16.70
N MET A 494 -14.11 4.11 -15.74
CA MET A 494 -13.33 5.33 -15.45
C MET A 494 -12.41 5.75 -16.61
N ALA A 495 -11.76 4.78 -17.28
CA ALA A 495 -10.74 5.07 -18.30
C ALA A 495 -11.30 5.32 -19.70
N GLU A 496 -12.39 4.63 -20.07
CA GLU A 496 -12.92 4.61 -21.44
C GLU A 496 -14.46 4.72 -21.50
N GLY A 497 -15.16 4.47 -20.39
CA GLY A 497 -16.61 4.44 -20.33
C GLY A 497 -17.28 5.81 -20.27
N MET A 498 -16.56 6.91 -20.09
CA MET A 498 -17.15 8.24 -19.86
C MET A 498 -18.06 8.75 -21.00
N ALA A 499 -17.64 8.55 -22.26
CA ALA A 499 -18.44 8.94 -23.42
C ALA A 499 -19.72 8.10 -23.53
N TRP A 500 -19.60 6.79 -23.29
CA TRP A 500 -20.74 5.88 -23.21
C TRP A 500 -21.67 6.25 -22.06
N LEU A 501 -21.13 6.52 -20.87
CA LEU A 501 -21.88 6.86 -19.66
C LEU A 501 -22.70 8.13 -19.87
N SER A 502 -22.10 9.18 -20.43
CA SER A 502 -22.82 10.43 -20.75
C SER A 502 -24.00 10.18 -21.70
N LYS A 503 -23.82 9.31 -22.72
CA LYS A 503 -24.90 8.93 -23.65
C LYS A 503 -25.98 8.08 -22.97
N SER A 504 -25.60 7.10 -22.15
CA SER A 504 -26.51 6.23 -21.41
C SER A 504 -27.35 7.00 -20.41
N VAL A 505 -26.73 7.92 -19.65
CA VAL A 505 -27.45 8.82 -18.72
C VAL A 505 -28.48 9.66 -19.46
N LYS A 506 -28.14 10.23 -20.62
CA LYS A 506 -29.09 11.00 -21.45
C LYS A 506 -30.28 10.15 -21.91
N ASN A 507 -30.01 8.93 -22.39
CA ASN A 507 -31.06 8.01 -22.85
C ASN A 507 -32.02 7.63 -21.71
N VAL A 508 -31.47 7.25 -20.55
CA VAL A 508 -32.28 6.91 -19.37
C VAL A 508 -33.03 8.16 -18.86
N ALA A 509 -32.43 9.35 -18.95
CA ALA A 509 -33.09 10.60 -18.55
C ALA A 509 -34.30 10.95 -19.43
N TYR A 510 -34.30 10.60 -20.72
CA TYR A 510 -35.48 10.72 -21.57
C TYR A 510 -36.59 9.74 -21.14
N GLU A 511 -36.24 8.50 -20.80
CA GLU A 511 -37.19 7.50 -20.31
C GLU A 511 -37.81 7.89 -18.96
N VAL A 512 -37.01 8.39 -18.01
CA VAL A 512 -37.49 8.87 -16.70
C VAL A 512 -38.45 10.06 -16.87
N GLU A 513 -38.14 10.97 -17.79
CA GLU A 513 -39.00 12.11 -18.09
C GLU A 513 -40.30 11.68 -18.77
N ALA A 514 -40.24 10.74 -19.73
CA ALA A 514 -41.40 10.15 -20.38
C ALA A 514 -42.30 9.43 -19.36
N TRP A 515 -41.70 8.73 -18.40
CA TRP A 515 -42.39 8.08 -17.28
C TRP A 515 -43.14 9.10 -16.41
N ALA A 516 -42.49 10.19 -16.00
CA ALA A 516 -43.12 11.22 -15.17
C ALA A 516 -44.25 11.98 -15.91
N ASN A 517 -44.09 12.16 -17.22
CA ASN A 517 -45.05 12.91 -18.05
C ASN A 517 -46.17 12.04 -18.65
N ARG A 518 -46.20 10.73 -18.34
CA ARG A 518 -47.19 9.81 -18.88
C ARG A 518 -48.62 10.31 -18.64
N LYS A 519 -49.31 10.67 -19.73
CA LYS A 519 -50.77 10.63 -19.81
C LYS A 519 -51.11 9.24 -20.34
N LEU A 520 -51.92 8.47 -19.62
CA LEU A 520 -52.36 7.13 -20.04
C LEU A 520 -53.10 7.20 -21.39
N GLN A 521 -52.36 7.13 -22.50
CA GLN A 521 -52.92 6.85 -23.81
C GLN A 521 -52.88 5.34 -24.04
N GLN A 522 -54.05 4.75 -24.35
CA GLN A 522 -54.18 3.33 -24.65
C GLN A 522 -53.37 3.00 -25.92
N GLY A 523 -52.41 2.09 -25.81
CA GLY A 523 -51.59 1.60 -26.92
C GLY A 523 -50.20 2.22 -27.10
N GLY A 524 -49.79 3.18 -26.25
CA GLY A 524 -48.43 3.74 -26.28
C GLY A 524 -47.39 2.85 -25.60
N VAL A 525 -46.13 2.92 -26.07
CA VAL A 525 -44.98 2.24 -25.44
C VAL A 525 -44.87 2.72 -23.99
N VAL A 526 -44.85 1.78 -23.04
CA VAL A 526 -44.67 2.09 -21.62
C VAL A 526 -43.19 2.40 -21.40
N PRO A 527 -42.83 3.60 -20.92
CA PRO A 527 -41.43 3.91 -20.61
C PRO A 527 -40.94 3.00 -19.49
N GLN A 528 -39.75 2.43 -19.65
CA GLN A 528 -39.16 1.48 -18.71
C GLN A 528 -37.72 1.89 -18.35
N PRO A 529 -37.54 2.93 -17.52
CA PRO A 529 -36.21 3.49 -17.24
C PRO A 529 -35.22 2.46 -16.68
N ILE A 530 -35.69 1.58 -15.80
CA ILE A 530 -34.89 0.52 -15.19
C ILE A 530 -34.42 -0.49 -16.24
N GLN A 531 -35.31 -0.92 -17.14
CA GLN A 531 -34.97 -1.87 -18.20
C GLN A 531 -33.96 -1.26 -19.18
N THR A 532 -34.18 0.00 -19.59
CA THR A 532 -33.25 0.73 -20.46
C THR A 532 -31.86 0.86 -19.84
N ALA A 533 -31.78 1.17 -18.54
CA ALA A 533 -30.51 1.23 -17.81
C ALA A 533 -29.83 -0.14 -17.74
N HIS A 534 -30.58 -1.18 -17.37
CA HIS A 534 -30.08 -2.55 -17.27
C HIS A 534 -29.56 -3.08 -18.62
N ASP A 535 -30.29 -2.85 -19.72
CA ASP A 535 -29.90 -3.27 -21.06
C ASP A 535 -28.64 -2.55 -21.54
N ALA A 536 -28.51 -1.24 -21.24
CA ALA A 536 -27.31 -0.47 -21.57
C ALA A 536 -26.06 -1.04 -20.89
N ILE A 537 -26.17 -1.42 -19.61
CA ILE A 537 -25.07 -2.03 -18.85
C ILE A 537 -24.78 -3.44 -19.34
N SER A 538 -25.80 -4.25 -19.55
CA SER A 538 -25.66 -5.63 -20.05
C SER A 538 -24.93 -5.67 -21.40
N LEU A 539 -25.29 -4.77 -22.32
CA LEU A 539 -24.62 -4.62 -23.62
C LEU A 539 -23.16 -4.17 -23.47
N PHE A 540 -22.91 -3.21 -22.58
CA PHE A 540 -21.57 -2.70 -22.30
C PHE A 540 -20.65 -3.78 -21.71
N LEU A 541 -21.15 -4.60 -20.80
CA LEU A 541 -20.39 -5.70 -20.19
C LEU A 541 -20.15 -6.84 -21.18
N THR A 542 -21.14 -7.17 -22.00
CA THR A 542 -21.05 -8.24 -23.00
C THR A 542 -19.95 -7.96 -24.02
N SER A 543 -19.78 -6.70 -24.44
CA SER A 543 -18.75 -6.32 -25.41
C SER A 543 -17.32 -6.38 -24.83
N HIS A 544 -17.15 -6.12 -23.53
CA HIS A 544 -15.83 -5.98 -22.91
C HIS A 544 -15.33 -7.20 -22.13
N LEU A 545 -16.23 -8.06 -21.62
CA LEU A 545 -15.84 -9.24 -20.85
C LEU A 545 -15.73 -10.51 -21.70
N ARG A 546 -16.37 -10.58 -22.88
CA ARG A 546 -16.40 -11.75 -23.79
C ARG A 546 -16.39 -13.10 -23.05
N MET A 547 -17.23 -13.26 -22.01
CA MET A 547 -17.18 -14.43 -21.14
C MET A 547 -17.68 -15.69 -21.85
N ARG A 548 -17.02 -16.83 -21.59
CA ARG A 548 -17.56 -18.17 -21.87
C ARG A 548 -18.59 -18.51 -20.78
N ARG A 549 -19.80 -17.98 -20.94
CA ARG A 549 -20.95 -17.98 -20.00
C ARG A 549 -21.40 -19.36 -19.45
N GLN A 550 -20.76 -20.47 -19.83
CA GLN A 550 -21.24 -21.84 -19.56
C GLN A 550 -20.46 -22.63 -18.50
N LYS A 551 -19.30 -22.16 -17.97
CA LYS A 551 -18.48 -22.96 -17.03
C LYS A 551 -18.16 -22.34 -15.66
N GLU A 552 -18.42 -21.07 -15.43
CA GLU A 552 -17.92 -20.36 -14.22
C GLU A 552 -19.06 -19.64 -13.48
N ARG A 553 -19.63 -20.27 -12.45
CA ARG A 553 -20.77 -19.73 -11.68
C ARG A 553 -20.42 -18.57 -10.74
N VAL A 554 -19.20 -18.53 -10.20
CA VAL A 554 -18.77 -17.53 -9.19
C VAL A 554 -18.60 -16.14 -9.80
N VAL A 555 -18.07 -16.06 -11.03
CA VAL A 555 -17.89 -14.78 -11.73
C VAL A 555 -19.24 -14.13 -12.08
N VAL A 556 -20.29 -14.92 -12.28
CA VAL A 556 -21.63 -14.41 -12.60
C VAL A 556 -22.21 -13.62 -11.42
N ALA A 557 -22.07 -14.11 -10.19
CA ALA A 557 -22.60 -13.43 -9.00
C ALA A 557 -21.96 -12.03 -8.77
N ALA A 558 -20.64 -11.92 -8.92
CA ALA A 558 -19.93 -10.63 -8.80
C ALA A 558 -20.39 -9.62 -9.87
N VAL A 559 -20.62 -10.12 -11.08
CA VAL A 559 -21.11 -9.31 -12.20
C VAL A 559 -22.55 -8.88 -11.92
N ASP A 560 -23.39 -9.74 -11.35
CA ASP A 560 -24.78 -9.42 -11.03
C ASP A 560 -24.89 -8.30 -9.97
N ASP A 561 -24.07 -8.33 -8.92
CA ASP A 561 -24.02 -7.27 -7.90
C ASP A 561 -23.57 -5.92 -8.48
N TYR A 562 -22.57 -5.96 -9.36
CA TYR A 562 -22.11 -4.77 -10.09
C TYR A 562 -23.20 -4.23 -11.04
N VAL A 563 -23.85 -5.11 -11.80
CA VAL A 563 -24.96 -4.75 -12.69
C VAL A 563 -26.08 -4.10 -11.90
N ALA A 564 -26.44 -4.65 -10.74
CA ALA A 564 -27.47 -4.09 -9.89
C ALA A 564 -27.12 -2.66 -9.44
N ASN A 565 -25.89 -2.46 -8.95
CA ASN A 565 -25.41 -1.15 -8.51
C ASN A 565 -25.37 -0.14 -9.66
N ALA A 566 -24.74 -0.50 -10.77
CA ALA A 566 -24.61 0.34 -11.95
C ALA A 566 -25.97 0.72 -12.54
N THR A 567 -26.95 -0.20 -12.50
CA THR A 567 -28.31 0.06 -13.01
C THR A 567 -29.01 1.10 -12.14
N GLY A 568 -28.90 0.98 -10.81
CA GLY A 568 -29.41 1.98 -9.88
C GLY A 568 -28.75 3.34 -10.11
N ASP A 569 -27.43 3.38 -10.21
CA ASP A 569 -26.67 4.61 -10.41
C ASP A 569 -27.01 5.31 -11.73
N LEU A 570 -27.20 4.57 -12.84
CA LEU A 570 -27.64 5.17 -14.11
C LEU A 570 -28.98 5.88 -13.96
N VAL A 571 -29.92 5.29 -13.23
CA VAL A 571 -31.25 5.88 -13.00
C VAL A 571 -31.15 7.11 -12.10
N LEU A 572 -30.34 7.05 -11.03
CA LEU A 572 -30.12 8.19 -10.13
C LEU A 572 -29.44 9.35 -10.85
N LEU A 573 -28.38 9.10 -11.62
CA LEU A 573 -27.70 10.12 -12.42
C LEU A 573 -28.64 10.71 -13.48
N ALA A 574 -29.44 9.87 -14.14
CA ALA A 574 -30.43 10.32 -15.11
C ALA A 574 -31.48 11.25 -14.49
N LEU A 575 -32.03 10.88 -13.33
CA LEU A 575 -32.94 11.74 -12.58
C LEU A 575 -32.22 13.03 -12.16
N TRP A 576 -31.00 12.94 -11.65
CA TRP A 576 -30.20 14.09 -11.25
C TRP A 576 -29.98 15.08 -12.39
N THR A 577 -29.66 14.62 -13.61
CA THR A 577 -29.50 15.53 -14.77
C THR A 577 -30.74 16.36 -15.09
N ARG A 578 -31.94 15.87 -14.73
CA ARG A 578 -33.20 16.60 -14.93
C ARG A 578 -33.54 17.54 -13.78
N LEU A 579 -32.96 17.32 -12.61
CA LEU A 579 -33.22 18.10 -11.40
C LEU A 579 -32.15 19.17 -11.13
N ALA A 580 -30.91 18.96 -11.55
CA ALA A 580 -29.81 19.88 -11.33
C ALA A 580 -30.04 21.20 -12.08
N PRO A 581 -29.88 22.37 -11.41
CA PRO A 581 -29.92 23.66 -12.09
C PRO A 581 -28.68 23.81 -13.00
N VAL A 582 -28.86 24.27 -14.23
CA VAL A 582 -27.74 24.61 -15.12
C VAL A 582 -26.94 25.76 -14.48
N PRO A 583 -25.60 25.68 -14.33
CA PRO A 583 -24.65 24.79 -15.02
C PRO A 583 -24.14 23.59 -14.19
N SER A 584 -24.81 23.18 -13.12
CA SER A 584 -24.31 22.12 -12.23
C SER A 584 -24.14 20.80 -12.99
N GLU A 585 -22.88 20.36 -13.14
CA GLU A 585 -22.57 19.07 -13.74
C GLU A 585 -22.87 17.94 -12.75
N VAL A 586 -23.49 16.87 -13.24
CA VAL A 586 -23.77 15.67 -12.44
C VAL A 586 -22.46 14.91 -12.22
N PRO A 587 -22.19 14.38 -11.02
CA PRO A 587 -20.92 13.72 -10.69
C PRO A 587 -20.81 12.33 -11.34
N LEU A 588 -20.57 12.30 -12.65
CA LEU A 588 -20.42 11.06 -13.42
C LEU A 588 -19.24 10.19 -12.92
N TYR A 589 -18.25 10.80 -12.27
CA TYR A 589 -17.12 10.10 -11.66
C TYR A 589 -17.52 9.19 -10.48
N ALA A 590 -18.73 9.35 -9.92
CA ALA A 590 -19.23 8.55 -8.82
C ALA A 590 -19.93 7.24 -9.28
N PHE A 591 -20.13 7.08 -10.59
CA PHE A 591 -20.88 5.98 -11.18
C PHE A 591 -20.28 4.60 -10.84
N ALA A 592 -21.13 3.67 -10.38
CA ALA A 592 -20.82 2.29 -10.06
C ALA A 592 -19.67 2.12 -9.04
N ARG A 593 -19.41 3.14 -8.21
CA ARG A 593 -18.43 3.12 -7.11
C ARG A 593 -19.18 3.00 -5.79
N ASP A 594 -19.43 1.76 -5.37
CA ASP A 594 -20.11 1.40 -4.13
C ASP A 594 -21.44 2.16 -3.92
N GLU A 595 -21.61 2.84 -2.78
CA GLU A 595 -22.81 3.63 -2.44
C GLU A 595 -22.72 5.11 -2.83
N ARG A 596 -21.59 5.55 -3.43
CA ARG A 596 -21.26 6.99 -3.53
C ARG A 596 -22.22 7.80 -4.38
N CYS A 597 -22.59 7.28 -5.55
CA CYS A 597 -23.57 7.94 -6.41
C CYS A 597 -24.91 8.12 -5.68
N THR A 598 -25.32 7.12 -4.89
CA THR A 598 -26.52 7.20 -4.06
C THR A 598 -26.36 8.25 -2.96
N ALA A 599 -25.27 8.23 -2.19
CA ALA A 599 -25.01 9.20 -1.13
C ALA A 599 -25.01 10.65 -1.64
N LEU A 600 -24.31 10.92 -2.74
CA LEU A 600 -24.25 12.23 -3.38
C LEU A 600 -25.63 12.69 -3.89
N PHE A 601 -26.42 11.77 -4.44
CA PHE A 601 -27.78 12.07 -4.89
C PHE A 601 -28.70 12.43 -3.71
N LEU A 602 -28.61 11.70 -2.60
CA LEU A 602 -29.39 11.97 -1.39
C LEU A 602 -29.00 13.32 -0.76
N GLU A 603 -27.70 13.63 -0.71
CA GLU A 603 -27.21 14.94 -0.27
C GLU A 603 -27.76 16.06 -1.15
N PHE A 604 -27.74 15.88 -2.47
CA PHE A 604 -28.33 16.84 -3.40
C PHE A 604 -29.82 17.09 -3.14
N VAL A 605 -30.63 16.03 -3.02
CA VAL A 605 -32.08 16.14 -2.78
C VAL A 605 -32.36 16.82 -1.44
N SER A 606 -31.67 16.41 -0.38
CA SER A 606 -31.83 17.00 0.96
C SER A 606 -31.44 18.48 1.00
N SER A 607 -30.38 18.89 0.29
CA SER A 607 -29.92 20.30 0.25
C SER A 607 -30.92 21.25 -0.42
N GLN A 608 -31.79 20.73 -1.28
CA GLN A 608 -32.71 21.51 -2.14
C GLN A 608 -34.17 21.47 -1.67
N ARG A 609 -34.47 20.81 -0.53
CA ARG A 609 -35.83 20.59 0.01
C ARG A 609 -36.70 21.85 0.19
N GLY A 610 -36.09 23.04 0.25
CA GLY A 610 -36.76 24.32 0.46
C GLY A 610 -37.14 25.09 -0.80
N ALA A 611 -36.71 24.66 -1.99
CA ALA A 611 -36.93 25.38 -3.26
C ALA A 611 -37.37 24.44 -4.42
N PRO A 612 -38.47 23.67 -4.26
CA PRO A 612 -38.90 22.74 -5.29
C PRO A 612 -39.33 23.48 -6.58
N PRO A 613 -38.92 23.00 -7.76
CA PRO A 613 -39.27 23.64 -9.02
C PRO A 613 -40.77 23.49 -9.34
N SER A 614 -41.42 24.58 -9.74
CA SER A 614 -42.81 24.57 -10.23
C SER A 614 -42.89 24.04 -11.66
N GLY A 615 -43.97 23.31 -12.01
CA GLY A 615 -44.24 22.86 -13.38
C GLY A 615 -43.90 21.37 -13.64
N PRO A 616 -43.47 20.99 -14.86
CA PRO A 616 -43.20 19.58 -15.23
C PRO A 616 -42.15 18.91 -14.34
N ALA A 617 -41.17 19.67 -13.85
CA ALA A 617 -40.13 19.19 -12.94
C ALA A 617 -40.66 18.82 -11.54
N ALA A 618 -41.84 19.31 -11.13
CA ALA A 618 -42.41 19.02 -9.81
C ALA A 618 -42.75 17.54 -9.60
N LYS A 619 -43.01 16.80 -10.69
CA LYS A 619 -43.24 15.35 -10.62
C LYS A 619 -41.94 14.57 -10.42
N LEU A 620 -40.88 14.97 -11.11
CA LEU A 620 -39.54 14.40 -10.95
C LEU A 620 -38.97 14.71 -9.57
N TRP A 621 -39.26 15.90 -9.03
CA TRP A 621 -38.90 16.26 -7.66
C TRP A 621 -39.58 15.35 -6.63
N ARG A 622 -40.89 15.14 -6.75
CA ARG A 622 -41.63 14.19 -5.90
C ARG A 622 -41.12 12.75 -6.02
N LEU A 623 -40.69 12.34 -7.21
CA LEU A 623 -40.04 11.04 -7.40
C LEU A 623 -38.73 10.97 -6.60
N ALA A 624 -37.88 12.00 -6.66
CA ALA A 624 -36.63 12.06 -5.92
C ALA A 624 -36.85 12.03 -4.39
N GLU A 625 -37.84 12.77 -3.87
CA GLU A 625 -38.19 12.74 -2.44
C GLU A 625 -38.70 11.37 -1.98
N ARG A 626 -39.49 10.67 -2.82
CA ARG A 626 -39.93 9.30 -2.55
C ARG A 626 -38.74 8.32 -2.51
N ILE A 627 -37.79 8.48 -3.43
CA ILE A 627 -36.56 7.67 -3.47
C ILE A 627 -35.72 7.95 -2.21
N GLU A 628 -35.50 9.22 -1.86
CA GLU A 628 -34.78 9.61 -0.65
C GLU A 628 -35.39 8.97 0.61
N THR A 629 -36.70 9.14 0.78
CA THR A 629 -37.43 8.61 1.94
C THR A 629 -37.36 7.08 2.00
N ALA A 630 -37.52 6.39 0.86
CA ALA A 630 -37.48 4.94 0.83
C ALA A 630 -36.09 4.40 1.17
N LEU A 631 -35.03 5.01 0.62
CA LEU A 631 -33.64 4.60 0.86
C LEU A 631 -33.18 4.89 2.29
N GLN A 632 -33.75 5.89 2.96
CA GLN A 632 -33.42 6.23 4.37
C GLN A 632 -34.32 5.55 5.41
N SER A 633 -35.35 4.82 5.00
CA SER A 633 -36.36 4.25 5.92
C SER A 633 -35.89 3.02 6.71
N GLY A 634 -34.73 2.43 6.39
CA GLY A 634 -34.20 1.22 7.00
C GLY A 634 -33.24 1.48 8.19
N LEU A 635 -33.09 0.47 9.05
CA LEU A 635 -32.09 0.46 10.14
C LEU A 635 -30.66 0.19 9.63
N HIS A 636 -30.52 -0.39 8.44
CA HIS A 636 -29.24 -0.68 7.78
C HIS A 636 -29.16 0.01 6.42
N THR A 637 -27.94 0.23 5.94
CA THR A 637 -27.67 0.73 4.57
C THR A 637 -28.06 -0.34 3.55
N PRO A 638 -28.97 -0.05 2.60
CA PRO A 638 -29.47 -1.06 1.68
C PRO A 638 -28.38 -1.56 0.71
N THR A 639 -28.37 -2.86 0.44
CA THR A 639 -27.46 -3.47 -0.55
C THR A 639 -27.73 -2.98 -1.97
N SER A 640 -26.83 -3.20 -2.94
CA SER A 640 -27.05 -2.82 -4.35
C SER A 640 -28.33 -3.42 -4.94
N ALA A 641 -28.61 -4.70 -4.63
CA ALA A 641 -29.82 -5.39 -5.04
C ALA A 641 -31.08 -4.81 -4.38
N GLU A 642 -31.02 -4.49 -3.08
CA GLU A 642 -32.12 -3.84 -2.35
C GLU A 642 -32.41 -2.44 -2.91
N ARG A 643 -31.38 -1.63 -3.15
CA ARG A 643 -31.50 -0.30 -3.76
C ARG A 643 -32.18 -0.38 -5.13
N LEU A 644 -31.74 -1.29 -6.00
CA LEU A 644 -32.36 -1.49 -7.30
C LEU A 644 -33.82 -1.96 -7.18
N THR A 645 -34.13 -2.81 -6.21
CA THR A 645 -35.49 -3.28 -5.93
C THR A 645 -36.40 -2.14 -5.51
N ILE A 646 -35.93 -1.27 -4.60
CA ILE A 646 -36.65 -0.07 -4.16
C ILE A 646 -36.92 0.86 -5.35
N LEU A 647 -35.90 1.17 -6.15
CA LEU A 647 -36.06 2.00 -7.36
C LEU A 647 -37.06 1.39 -8.34
N SER A 648 -37.00 0.07 -8.53
CA SER A 648 -37.91 -0.65 -9.41
C SER A 648 -39.35 -0.61 -8.91
N GLN A 649 -39.59 -0.71 -7.60
CA GLN A 649 -40.93 -0.60 -7.01
C GLN A 649 -41.51 0.80 -7.20
N ILE A 650 -40.70 1.84 -6.96
CA ILE A 650 -41.14 3.24 -7.10
C ILE A 650 -41.44 3.60 -8.56
N LEU A 651 -40.65 3.10 -9.51
CA LEU A 651 -40.85 3.36 -10.95
C LEU A 651 -41.91 2.45 -11.59
N ARG A 652 -42.43 1.46 -10.86
CA ARG A 652 -43.60 0.66 -11.27
C ARG A 652 -44.92 1.21 -10.73
N SER A 653 -44.89 1.92 -9.60
CA SER A 653 -46.04 2.60 -8.97
C SER A 653 -46.36 3.93 -9.64
#